data_AF-A0A951BUV2-F1
#
_entry.id   AF-A0A951BUV2-F1
#
_cell.length_a   1.000
_cell.length_b   1.000
_cell.length_c   1.000
_cell.angle_alpha   90.00
_cell.angle_beta   90.00
_cell.angle_gamma   90.00
#
_symmetry.space_group_name_H-M   'P 1'
#
loop_
_entity.id
_entity.type
_entity.pdbx_description
1 polymer ?
#
loop_
_entity_poly.entity_id
_entity_poly.type
_entity_poly.pdbx_seq_one_letter_code
_entity_poly.pdbx_strand_id
1 'polypeptide(L)'
;MAGTLYNGTYNAGITLSTNVQNPVTFEGKLYVSGGTGLANGTGILGEASYNWTIDSEGTIIAAGSVGYGIDLAAGGSIDETGFVAGYTGGIVVAGAPATAVNDGTVAAGIIGQGSYASQSRLFSAKYPAGIYLAAAGGAVTNHGLVEGNFNGVVLEAAGSVDNSGNISGTASYGVVLNAGGTLTNESGARIDAGFAAVTGATVLVNDGTMTAASGYAAVLAAGGSLANAAGALITGGVLAAGGQIGNSGTIDGNVAVRLDGTAAAPESFINASGGTIGGGTDGVLASGAAGEATVANDGVISAGTGISLQAGGSATNAGTIDAAAVGVLIVGGSGVFANTGTIAASGSAAGVGVSFADGGLITNAAGALIAGAAAGAALAGAAATISNAGTIFSSSGDGVSLGAGGSIANSGTILSNGGPGALLAAGGTVANSGTMLGTTAGLALQGSAVAIVGNAGTINGRIGIDASGETGGAIVTNGGSIVGSGGTAVQLGSGNDILLVGAGAVFDGRVDGGGGTNLLELTAGNPGSLYGLGSSFTNFGYVGVAPGASWLIGASAGSSADTVFAGAGSTVDFVGSGQLNFVAGSGPATIASGYGGGATTNVLVFGGSGALSFANGNGASTVIGGSGPTYVAGGNGRVTAFGGAAGGLLSGGLQGNNVLVAGNGPTTIFGGNSGDLLVANGAGGDVLVAGFGNQTLLGSSSTGNDVYYAGGGSNVIVAGTGNDIVVGGGGADLIYAGATGNTAIFAGSASNTIVGGAGNDYIQAGTGFSSVFAGSGADVFGFVNGQSGATNIINGFNPATDLIALSGYGAGEAAAALQGAYAGGGGTILTLPDKTQIILVGVSNLGASSVVST
;
A
#
# COMPACT_ATOMS: atom_id res chain seq x y z
N MET A 1 -40.53 -13.77 -84.13
CA MET A 1 -40.01 -14.59 -85.24
C MET A 1 -39.77 -16.01 -84.73
N ALA A 2 -40.05 -17.05 -85.53
CA ALA A 2 -39.56 -18.40 -85.27
C ALA A 2 -38.23 -18.57 -86.01
N GLY A 3 -37.10 -18.44 -85.29
CA GLY A 3 -35.76 -18.58 -85.87
C GLY A 3 -34.66 -18.12 -84.90
N THR A 4 -33.49 -18.75 -85.00
CA THR A 4 -32.29 -18.46 -84.22
C THR A 4 -31.75 -17.06 -84.52
N LEU A 5 -31.64 -16.22 -83.50
CA LEU A 5 -30.98 -14.91 -83.61
C LEU A 5 -29.46 -15.07 -83.59
N TYR A 6 -28.78 -14.35 -84.48
CA TYR A 6 -27.33 -14.24 -84.53
C TYR A 6 -26.88 -12.85 -84.04
N ASN A 7 -25.62 -12.74 -83.64
CA ASN A 7 -25.01 -11.54 -83.04
C ASN A 7 -25.21 -10.27 -83.91
N GLY A 8 -25.80 -9.21 -83.35
CA GLY A 8 -26.08 -7.94 -84.03
C GLY A 8 -27.09 -7.05 -83.29
N THR A 9 -27.17 -5.76 -83.66
CA THR A 9 -28.12 -4.77 -83.10
C THR A 9 -29.43 -4.77 -83.88
N TYR A 10 -30.56 -4.89 -83.18
CA TYR A 10 -31.90 -4.93 -83.79
C TYR A 10 -32.74 -3.72 -83.33
N ASN A 11 -33.16 -2.89 -84.29
CA ASN A 11 -33.76 -1.56 -84.05
C ASN A 11 -35.30 -1.50 -84.16
N ALA A 12 -36.00 -2.63 -84.08
CA ALA A 12 -37.46 -2.69 -84.16
C ALA A 12 -38.01 -3.72 -83.17
N GLY A 13 -39.24 -3.53 -82.69
CA GLY A 13 -39.82 -4.41 -81.67
C GLY A 13 -39.98 -5.86 -82.15
N ILE A 14 -39.34 -6.80 -81.44
CA ILE A 14 -39.34 -8.23 -81.77
C ILE A 14 -40.21 -8.98 -80.76
N THR A 15 -41.09 -9.86 -81.26
CA THR A 15 -41.77 -10.87 -80.43
C THR A 15 -41.05 -12.20 -80.52
N LEU A 16 -40.53 -12.72 -79.40
CA LEU A 16 -39.80 -14.00 -79.34
C LEU A 16 -40.70 -15.13 -78.82
N SER A 17 -40.65 -16.28 -79.50
CA SER A 17 -41.38 -17.50 -79.11
C SER A 17 -40.48 -18.71 -78.85
N THR A 18 -39.16 -18.63 -79.12
CA THR A 18 -38.18 -19.72 -78.90
C THR A 18 -36.72 -19.22 -78.81
N ASN A 19 -35.88 -19.99 -78.12
CA ASN A 19 -34.42 -19.99 -77.97
C ASN A 19 -33.55 -18.84 -78.49
N VAL A 20 -32.83 -18.21 -77.55
CA VAL A 20 -31.67 -17.33 -77.79
C VAL A 20 -30.42 -18.08 -77.30
N GLN A 21 -29.44 -18.31 -78.18
CA GLN A 21 -28.26 -19.15 -77.88
C GLN A 21 -26.95 -18.37 -77.74
N ASN A 22 -26.96 -17.03 -77.69
CA ASN A 22 -25.79 -16.16 -77.52
C ASN A 22 -26.23 -14.78 -76.98
N PRO A 23 -25.32 -13.94 -76.42
CA PRO A 23 -25.66 -12.57 -76.01
C PRO A 23 -26.11 -11.74 -77.23
N VAL A 24 -27.27 -11.08 -77.11
CA VAL A 24 -27.84 -10.19 -78.14
C VAL A 24 -28.20 -8.86 -77.48
N THR A 25 -27.77 -7.75 -78.07
CA THR A 25 -28.08 -6.39 -77.61
C THR A 25 -29.30 -5.86 -78.37
N PHE A 26 -30.34 -5.44 -77.65
CA PHE A 26 -31.57 -4.91 -78.24
C PHE A 26 -31.67 -3.40 -78.00
N GLU A 27 -31.87 -2.63 -79.08
CA GLU A 27 -32.16 -1.19 -79.01
C GLU A 27 -33.62 -0.96 -79.47
N GLY A 28 -34.58 -1.37 -78.63
CA GLY A 28 -36.02 -1.23 -78.91
C GLY A 28 -36.92 -2.09 -78.03
N LYS A 29 -38.25 -1.89 -78.10
CA LYS A 29 -39.22 -2.63 -77.27
C LYS A 29 -39.24 -4.14 -77.55
N LEU A 30 -38.78 -4.96 -76.62
CA LEU A 30 -38.82 -6.43 -76.72
C LEU A 30 -40.08 -6.99 -76.01
N TYR A 31 -40.84 -7.83 -76.71
CA TYR A 31 -41.97 -8.58 -76.14
C TYR A 31 -41.65 -10.08 -76.16
N VAL A 32 -41.56 -10.72 -75.00
CA VAL A 32 -41.32 -12.17 -74.90
C VAL A 32 -42.64 -12.86 -74.53
N SER A 33 -43.09 -13.82 -75.35
CA SER A 33 -44.29 -14.62 -75.09
C SER A 33 -43.90 -16.09 -74.95
N GLY A 34 -44.33 -16.73 -73.87
CA GLY A 34 -43.78 -17.99 -73.35
C GLY A 34 -43.72 -19.21 -74.28
N GLY A 35 -42.72 -20.05 -74.01
CA GLY A 35 -42.57 -21.41 -74.52
C GLY A 35 -41.89 -22.29 -73.47
N THR A 36 -42.36 -23.53 -73.33
CA THR A 36 -41.97 -24.45 -72.25
C THR A 36 -40.55 -24.99 -72.38
N GLY A 37 -39.75 -24.73 -71.34
CA GLY A 37 -38.67 -25.59 -70.83
C GLY A 37 -37.41 -25.72 -71.68
N LEU A 38 -36.29 -25.17 -71.21
CA LEU A 38 -34.95 -25.59 -71.64
C LEU A 38 -33.93 -25.55 -70.50
N ALA A 39 -33.18 -26.64 -70.40
CA ALA A 39 -31.98 -26.79 -69.61
C ALA A 39 -30.76 -26.29 -70.39
N ASN A 40 -29.81 -25.68 -69.66
CA ASN A 40 -28.49 -25.22 -70.09
C ASN A 40 -28.47 -24.10 -71.15
N GLY A 41 -28.43 -22.86 -70.67
CA GLY A 41 -28.07 -21.68 -71.46
C GLY A 41 -28.25 -20.38 -70.68
N THR A 42 -27.27 -19.48 -70.76
CA THR A 42 -27.26 -18.13 -70.21
C THR A 42 -28.35 -17.28 -70.88
N GLY A 43 -29.51 -17.14 -70.24
CA GLY A 43 -30.62 -16.35 -70.78
C GLY A 43 -31.67 -16.04 -69.72
N ILE A 44 -32.36 -14.91 -69.92
CA ILE A 44 -33.47 -14.41 -69.11
C ILE A 44 -34.67 -15.37 -69.26
N LEU A 45 -35.15 -15.95 -68.16
CA LEU A 45 -36.30 -16.87 -68.15
C LEU A 45 -37.57 -16.12 -67.76
N GLY A 46 -38.61 -16.21 -68.60
CA GLY A 46 -39.97 -15.73 -68.28
C GLY A 46 -40.93 -16.90 -68.06
N GLU A 47 -41.74 -16.85 -67.00
CA GLU A 47 -42.84 -17.79 -66.82
C GLU A 47 -43.95 -17.57 -67.88
N ALA A 48 -44.58 -18.66 -68.31
CA ALA A 48 -45.49 -18.73 -69.47
C ALA A 48 -46.80 -17.92 -69.37
N SER A 49 -47.03 -17.20 -68.28
CA SER A 49 -48.34 -16.60 -67.95
C SER A 49 -48.37 -15.06 -67.97
N TYR A 50 -47.24 -14.38 -68.22
CA TYR A 50 -47.14 -12.92 -68.02
C TYR A 50 -46.35 -12.21 -69.13
N ASN A 51 -46.83 -11.04 -69.53
CA ASN A 51 -46.17 -10.21 -70.55
C ASN A 51 -45.06 -9.37 -69.90
N TRP A 52 -43.89 -9.36 -70.54
CA TRP A 52 -42.77 -8.49 -70.17
C TRP A 52 -42.72 -7.33 -71.16
N THR A 53 -42.44 -6.14 -70.66
CA THR A 53 -42.20 -4.97 -71.51
C THR A 53 -40.79 -4.50 -71.24
N ILE A 54 -39.92 -4.58 -72.26
CA ILE A 54 -38.66 -3.83 -72.28
C ILE A 54 -38.97 -2.54 -73.03
N ASP A 55 -38.72 -1.36 -72.46
CA ASP A 55 -38.91 -0.10 -73.19
C ASP A 55 -37.64 0.37 -73.91
N SER A 56 -37.73 1.52 -74.60
CA SER A 56 -36.61 2.08 -75.38
C SER A 56 -35.46 2.60 -74.52
N GLU A 57 -35.63 2.63 -73.20
CA GLU A 57 -34.64 3.10 -72.22
C GLU A 57 -34.01 1.92 -71.46
N GLY A 58 -34.36 0.68 -71.83
CA GLY A 58 -33.83 -0.55 -71.20
C GLY A 58 -34.63 -1.02 -69.96
N THR A 59 -35.71 -0.33 -69.59
CA THR A 59 -36.56 -0.67 -68.43
C THR A 59 -37.28 -2.01 -68.63
N ILE A 60 -37.05 -2.99 -67.74
CA ILE A 60 -37.71 -4.30 -67.75
C ILE A 60 -38.81 -4.32 -66.68
N ILE A 61 -40.08 -4.31 -67.10
CA ILE A 61 -41.24 -4.39 -66.18
C ILE A 61 -41.97 -5.73 -66.37
N ALA A 62 -42.03 -6.54 -65.31
CA ALA A 62 -42.85 -7.75 -65.24
C ALA A 62 -44.26 -7.42 -64.68
N ALA A 63 -45.32 -7.65 -65.45
CA ALA A 63 -46.70 -7.40 -65.03
C ALA A 63 -47.43 -8.69 -64.63
N GLY A 64 -47.67 -8.92 -63.32
CA GLY A 64 -48.44 -10.07 -62.83
C GLY A 64 -48.48 -10.23 -61.30
N SER A 65 -49.49 -10.96 -60.79
CA SER A 65 -49.78 -11.14 -59.35
C SER A 65 -48.87 -12.14 -58.61
N VAL A 66 -47.90 -12.75 -59.29
CA VAL A 66 -46.95 -13.75 -58.73
C VAL A 66 -45.55 -13.72 -59.39
N GLY A 67 -45.22 -12.69 -60.19
CA GLY A 67 -43.99 -12.68 -61.00
C GLY A 67 -42.76 -12.02 -60.33
N TYR A 68 -41.58 -12.62 -60.52
CA TYR A 68 -40.27 -11.96 -60.36
C TYR A 68 -40.02 -10.97 -61.51
N GLY A 69 -39.22 -9.92 -61.29
CA GLY A 69 -38.82 -8.98 -62.35
C GLY A 69 -37.92 -9.65 -63.40
N ILE A 70 -36.80 -10.23 -62.95
CA ILE A 70 -35.85 -10.98 -63.77
C ILE A 70 -35.41 -12.25 -63.03
N ASP A 71 -35.52 -13.41 -63.69
CA ASP A 71 -35.03 -14.72 -63.19
C ASP A 71 -33.91 -15.25 -64.10
N LEU A 72 -32.71 -15.45 -63.54
CA LEU A 72 -31.54 -15.95 -64.25
C LEU A 72 -31.20 -17.40 -63.88
N ALA A 73 -30.90 -18.20 -64.91
CA ALA A 73 -30.34 -19.53 -64.76
C ALA A 73 -28.87 -19.51 -64.25
N ALA A 74 -28.34 -20.69 -63.92
CA ALA A 74 -26.95 -20.85 -63.47
C ALA A 74 -25.91 -20.23 -64.42
N GLY A 75 -24.95 -19.47 -63.89
CA GLY A 75 -23.96 -18.74 -64.68
C GLY A 75 -24.48 -17.43 -65.29
N GLY A 76 -25.70 -17.01 -64.94
CA GLY A 76 -26.31 -15.78 -65.43
C GLY A 76 -25.66 -14.52 -64.87
N SER A 77 -25.51 -13.52 -65.73
CA SER A 77 -25.07 -12.17 -65.40
C SER A 77 -26.10 -11.17 -65.91
N ILE A 78 -26.35 -10.12 -65.13
CA ILE A 78 -27.16 -8.97 -65.53
C ILE A 78 -26.43 -7.68 -65.18
N ASP A 79 -26.51 -6.72 -66.10
CA ASP A 79 -26.05 -5.36 -65.98
C ASP A 79 -27.24 -4.44 -66.27
N GLU A 80 -27.84 -3.87 -65.22
CA GLU A 80 -29.08 -3.09 -65.29
C GLU A 80 -28.78 -1.60 -65.22
N THR A 81 -29.07 -0.85 -66.29
CA THR A 81 -28.86 0.60 -66.35
C THR A 81 -30.16 1.44 -66.24
N GLY A 82 -31.32 0.79 -66.22
CA GLY A 82 -32.66 1.40 -66.26
C GLY A 82 -33.49 1.13 -65.00
N PHE A 83 -34.71 0.60 -65.15
CA PHE A 83 -35.62 0.28 -64.04
C PHE A 83 -36.11 -1.17 -64.13
N VAL A 84 -35.98 -1.93 -63.04
CA VAL A 84 -36.47 -3.31 -62.91
C VAL A 84 -37.44 -3.38 -61.73
N ALA A 85 -38.66 -3.86 -61.98
CA ALA A 85 -39.62 -4.12 -60.91
C ALA A 85 -40.31 -5.48 -61.03
N GLY A 86 -40.43 -6.18 -59.91
CA GLY A 86 -41.18 -7.44 -59.77
C GLY A 86 -42.08 -7.48 -58.54
N TYR A 87 -43.03 -8.41 -58.50
CA TYR A 87 -44.02 -8.53 -57.41
C TYR A 87 -43.44 -9.24 -56.17
N THR A 88 -42.76 -10.38 -56.39
CA THR A 88 -42.13 -11.21 -55.34
C THR A 88 -40.62 -10.97 -55.22
N GLY A 89 -39.98 -10.35 -56.20
CA GLY A 89 -38.58 -9.93 -56.16
C GLY A 89 -38.16 -9.20 -57.43
N GLY A 90 -37.19 -8.28 -57.34
CA GLY A 90 -36.68 -7.53 -58.49
C GLY A 90 -35.82 -8.42 -59.39
N ILE A 91 -34.64 -8.82 -58.90
CA ILE A 91 -33.72 -9.75 -59.58
C ILE A 91 -33.57 -11.02 -58.73
N VAL A 92 -33.75 -12.20 -59.34
CA VAL A 92 -33.58 -13.51 -58.71
C VAL A 92 -32.61 -14.36 -59.53
N VAL A 93 -31.60 -14.95 -58.89
CA VAL A 93 -30.66 -15.88 -59.57
C VAL A 93 -30.55 -17.19 -58.79
N ALA A 94 -31.00 -18.28 -59.42
CA ALA A 94 -31.12 -19.58 -58.75
C ALA A 94 -29.88 -20.49 -58.90
N GLY A 95 -28.90 -20.17 -59.77
CA GLY A 95 -27.78 -21.07 -60.07
C GLY A 95 -26.38 -20.44 -60.05
N ALA A 96 -25.34 -21.25 -59.87
CA ALA A 96 -23.96 -20.81 -59.62
C ALA A 96 -23.07 -20.75 -60.89
N PRO A 97 -22.07 -19.85 -60.95
CA PRO A 97 -21.96 -18.60 -60.19
C PRO A 97 -23.00 -17.58 -60.65
N ALA A 98 -23.37 -16.63 -59.80
CA ALA A 98 -24.40 -15.62 -60.07
C ALA A 98 -23.81 -14.21 -59.93
N THR A 99 -23.99 -13.33 -60.90
CA THR A 99 -23.54 -11.93 -60.80
C THR A 99 -24.68 -10.97 -61.14
N ALA A 100 -24.91 -9.95 -60.32
CA ALA A 100 -25.86 -8.87 -60.60
C ALA A 100 -25.17 -7.51 -60.44
N VAL A 101 -25.13 -6.72 -61.51
CA VAL A 101 -24.67 -5.33 -61.50
C VAL A 101 -25.88 -4.42 -61.69
N ASN A 102 -26.06 -3.43 -60.80
CA ASN A 102 -27.15 -2.46 -60.86
C ASN A 102 -26.61 -1.03 -60.93
N ASP A 103 -26.72 -0.41 -62.10
CA ASP A 103 -26.48 1.01 -62.37
C ASP A 103 -27.78 1.85 -62.36
N GLY A 104 -28.93 1.19 -62.27
CA GLY A 104 -30.27 1.77 -62.38
C GLY A 104 -31.10 1.71 -61.08
N THR A 105 -32.37 1.34 -61.18
CA THR A 105 -33.27 1.14 -60.03
C THR A 105 -33.88 -0.26 -60.06
N VAL A 106 -33.66 -1.05 -59.00
CA VAL A 106 -34.28 -2.37 -58.80
C VAL A 106 -35.26 -2.30 -57.65
N ALA A 107 -36.51 -2.66 -57.90
CA ALA A 107 -37.55 -2.63 -56.88
C ALA A 107 -38.37 -3.92 -56.80
N ALA A 108 -38.75 -4.32 -55.58
CA ALA A 108 -39.68 -5.42 -55.34
C ALA A 108 -40.97 -4.91 -54.67
N GLY A 109 -42.13 -5.35 -55.18
CA GLY A 109 -43.44 -5.14 -54.56
C GLY A 109 -44.21 -3.89 -54.98
N ILE A 110 -43.89 -3.23 -56.10
CA ILE A 110 -44.47 -1.93 -56.47
C ILE A 110 -45.94 -1.98 -56.93
N ILE A 111 -46.56 -3.14 -57.20
CA ILE A 111 -47.91 -3.17 -57.79
C ILE A 111 -48.98 -3.60 -56.75
N GLY A 112 -49.57 -2.61 -56.08
CA GLY A 112 -50.93 -2.70 -55.53
C GLY A 112 -51.04 -3.07 -54.05
N GLN A 113 -51.51 -2.11 -53.25
CA GLN A 113 -51.91 -2.30 -51.87
C GLN A 113 -52.99 -3.38 -51.74
N GLY A 114 -52.64 -4.53 -51.17
CA GLY A 114 -53.59 -5.59 -50.84
C GLY A 114 -52.98 -6.51 -49.78
N SER A 115 -53.54 -6.47 -48.58
CA SER A 115 -53.13 -7.22 -47.39
C SER A 115 -52.93 -8.72 -47.65
N TYR A 116 -51.77 -9.29 -47.27
CA TYR A 116 -51.53 -10.74 -47.28
C TYR A 116 -51.61 -11.32 -45.87
N ALA A 117 -52.77 -11.88 -45.56
CA ALA A 117 -52.91 -12.96 -44.59
C ALA A 117 -53.43 -14.20 -45.34
N SER A 118 -52.70 -15.31 -45.21
CA SER A 118 -53.03 -16.66 -45.69
C SER A 118 -52.93 -16.90 -47.22
N GLN A 119 -51.86 -17.58 -47.64
CA GLN A 119 -51.97 -18.92 -48.25
C GLN A 119 -50.61 -19.59 -48.40
N SER A 120 -50.49 -20.75 -47.75
CA SER A 120 -49.39 -21.69 -47.84
C SER A 120 -49.46 -22.48 -49.15
N ARG A 121 -48.42 -22.41 -49.99
CA ARG A 121 -47.95 -23.55 -50.80
C ARG A 121 -46.61 -23.25 -51.47
N LEU A 122 -45.57 -23.91 -50.94
CA LEU A 122 -44.36 -24.41 -51.62
C LEU A 122 -43.80 -23.57 -52.78
N PHE A 123 -42.85 -22.66 -52.52
CA PHE A 123 -41.51 -22.56 -53.14
C PHE A 123 -40.69 -21.49 -52.38
N SER A 124 -39.37 -21.67 -52.34
CA SER A 124 -38.40 -21.05 -51.41
C SER A 124 -38.05 -19.58 -51.69
N ALA A 125 -39.03 -18.71 -51.94
CA ALA A 125 -38.83 -17.25 -51.86
C ALA A 125 -39.44 -16.78 -50.54
N LYS A 126 -38.76 -17.05 -49.42
CA LYS A 126 -39.38 -16.90 -48.10
C LYS A 126 -39.70 -15.43 -47.75
N TYR A 127 -39.09 -14.45 -48.41
CA TYR A 127 -39.40 -13.03 -48.25
C TYR A 127 -39.09 -12.22 -49.52
N PRO A 128 -39.93 -11.25 -49.94
CA PRO A 128 -39.69 -10.48 -51.17
C PRO A 128 -38.48 -9.56 -51.05
N ALA A 129 -37.49 -9.77 -51.92
CA ALA A 129 -36.24 -9.01 -51.93
C ALA A 129 -36.02 -8.23 -53.24
N GLY A 130 -35.36 -7.08 -53.16
CA GLY A 130 -34.94 -6.33 -54.35
C GLY A 130 -34.03 -7.17 -55.24
N ILE A 131 -32.96 -7.73 -54.68
CA ILE A 131 -32.06 -8.70 -55.32
C ILE A 131 -31.93 -9.96 -54.44
N TYR A 132 -32.04 -11.15 -55.03
CA TYR A 132 -31.92 -12.44 -54.35
C TYR A 132 -31.01 -13.38 -55.13
N LEU A 133 -29.89 -13.82 -54.54
CA LEU A 133 -29.00 -14.84 -55.12
C LEU A 133 -28.95 -16.09 -54.23
N ALA A 134 -29.33 -17.25 -54.79
CA ALA A 134 -29.33 -18.52 -54.07
C ALA A 134 -27.98 -19.25 -54.11
N ALA A 135 -27.08 -18.85 -55.01
CA ALA A 135 -25.94 -19.64 -55.43
C ALA A 135 -24.62 -19.25 -54.74
N ALA A 136 -23.74 -20.23 -54.50
CA ALA A 136 -22.42 -19.99 -53.92
C ALA A 136 -21.53 -19.16 -54.85
N GLY A 137 -20.75 -18.23 -54.27
CA GLY A 137 -19.92 -17.28 -55.02
C GLY A 137 -20.72 -16.20 -55.74
N GLY A 138 -21.96 -15.94 -55.31
CA GLY A 138 -22.78 -14.86 -55.84
C GLY A 138 -22.14 -13.48 -55.60
N ALA A 139 -22.17 -12.60 -56.59
CA ALA A 139 -21.67 -11.23 -56.47
C ALA A 139 -22.75 -10.21 -56.87
N VAL A 140 -23.00 -9.23 -56.01
CA VAL A 140 -23.85 -8.08 -56.30
C VAL A 140 -22.99 -6.83 -56.29
N THR A 141 -23.04 -6.05 -57.37
CA THR A 141 -22.44 -4.71 -57.44
C THR A 141 -23.58 -3.71 -57.63
N ASN A 142 -23.78 -2.80 -56.68
CA ASN A 142 -24.84 -1.80 -56.73
C ASN A 142 -24.27 -0.39 -56.80
N HIS A 143 -24.46 0.28 -57.93
CA HIS A 143 -24.19 1.71 -58.13
C HIS A 143 -25.48 2.56 -58.04
N GLY A 144 -26.65 1.93 -58.24
CA GLY A 144 -27.97 2.58 -58.28
C GLY A 144 -28.82 2.42 -57.00
N LEU A 145 -30.14 2.39 -57.17
CA LEU A 145 -31.13 2.22 -56.09
C LEU A 145 -31.66 0.78 -56.06
N VAL A 146 -31.64 0.13 -54.89
CA VAL A 146 -32.29 -1.17 -54.65
C VAL A 146 -33.32 -1.02 -53.53
N GLU A 147 -34.59 -1.27 -53.83
CA GLU A 147 -35.69 -1.22 -52.86
C GLU A 147 -36.40 -2.57 -52.77
N GLY A 148 -36.30 -3.23 -51.63
CA GLY A 148 -37.06 -4.44 -51.36
C GLY A 148 -38.19 -4.20 -50.37
N ASN A 149 -39.40 -4.73 -50.66
CA ASN A 149 -40.53 -4.63 -49.73
C ASN A 149 -40.23 -5.31 -48.36
N PHE A 150 -39.45 -6.39 -48.36
CA PHE A 150 -38.97 -7.02 -47.13
C PHE A 150 -37.47 -6.81 -46.92
N ASN A 151 -36.63 -7.36 -47.81
CA ASN A 151 -35.17 -7.18 -47.76
C ASN A 151 -34.63 -6.49 -49.03
N GLY A 152 -33.62 -5.64 -48.94
CA GLY A 152 -33.02 -5.05 -50.16
C GLY A 152 -32.28 -6.10 -51.00
N VAL A 153 -31.20 -6.67 -50.46
CA VAL A 153 -30.37 -7.71 -51.09
C VAL A 153 -30.28 -8.94 -50.18
N VAL A 154 -30.38 -10.15 -50.74
CA VAL A 154 -30.25 -11.42 -50.00
C VAL A 154 -29.31 -12.37 -50.74
N LEU A 155 -28.28 -12.88 -50.05
CA LEU A 155 -27.45 -13.99 -50.50
C LEU A 155 -27.65 -15.23 -49.61
N GLU A 156 -28.08 -16.35 -50.19
CA GLU A 156 -28.28 -17.61 -49.44
C GLU A 156 -26.98 -18.34 -49.12
N ALA A 157 -26.00 -18.27 -50.04
CA ALA A 157 -24.68 -18.86 -49.91
C ALA A 157 -23.61 -17.76 -49.80
N ALA A 158 -22.40 -18.12 -49.35
CA ALA A 158 -21.30 -17.16 -49.22
C ALA A 158 -21.00 -16.48 -50.57
N GLY A 159 -20.95 -15.15 -50.56
CA GLY A 159 -20.78 -14.31 -51.73
C GLY A 159 -20.34 -12.89 -51.36
N SER A 160 -20.41 -11.96 -52.30
CA SER A 160 -20.01 -10.57 -52.11
C SER A 160 -21.12 -9.58 -52.50
N VAL A 161 -21.29 -8.54 -51.71
CA VAL A 161 -22.09 -7.36 -52.06
C VAL A 161 -21.17 -6.15 -52.01
N ASP A 162 -21.08 -5.41 -53.11
CA ASP A 162 -20.34 -4.16 -53.21
C ASP A 162 -21.32 -3.03 -53.53
N ASN A 163 -21.48 -2.07 -52.63
CA ASN A 163 -22.49 -1.03 -52.71
C ASN A 163 -21.84 0.35 -52.78
N SER A 164 -21.98 1.03 -53.92
CA SER A 164 -21.71 2.46 -54.08
C SER A 164 -22.99 3.30 -54.22
N GLY A 165 -24.17 2.65 -54.20
CA GLY A 165 -25.49 3.26 -54.36
C GLY A 165 -26.33 3.26 -53.08
N ASN A 166 -27.65 3.11 -53.22
CA ASN A 166 -28.59 3.08 -52.09
C ASN A 166 -29.34 1.74 -52.05
N ILE A 167 -29.31 1.03 -50.92
CA ILE A 167 -30.02 -0.23 -50.70
C ILE A 167 -30.99 -0.07 -49.54
N SER A 168 -32.24 -0.48 -49.70
CA SER A 168 -33.26 -0.38 -48.65
C SER A 168 -34.14 -1.63 -48.60
N GLY A 169 -34.39 -2.14 -47.40
CA GLY A 169 -35.37 -3.19 -47.12
C GLY A 169 -36.49 -2.63 -46.24
N THR A 170 -37.70 -2.43 -46.76
CA THR A 170 -38.72 -1.64 -46.06
C THR A 170 -39.36 -2.32 -44.86
N ALA A 171 -39.30 -3.65 -44.74
CA ALA A 171 -39.91 -4.40 -43.63
C ALA A 171 -38.94 -5.24 -42.79
N SER A 172 -37.67 -5.39 -43.20
CA SER A 172 -36.65 -6.14 -42.47
C SER A 172 -35.26 -5.53 -42.64
N TYR A 173 -34.39 -6.08 -43.49
CA TYR A 173 -32.98 -5.63 -43.60
C TYR A 173 -32.64 -5.13 -45.00
N GLY A 174 -31.77 -4.11 -45.10
CA GLY A 174 -31.21 -3.68 -46.37
C GLY A 174 -30.41 -4.79 -47.05
N VAL A 175 -29.51 -5.45 -46.32
CA VAL A 175 -28.70 -6.56 -46.86
C VAL A 175 -28.73 -7.76 -45.90
N VAL A 176 -28.90 -8.97 -46.43
CA VAL A 176 -28.87 -10.24 -45.67
C VAL A 176 -27.87 -11.22 -46.29
N LEU A 177 -26.93 -11.71 -45.47
CA LEU A 177 -25.98 -12.76 -45.84
C LEU A 177 -26.23 -14.02 -44.98
N ASN A 178 -26.87 -15.03 -45.57
CA ASN A 178 -27.31 -16.20 -44.78
C ASN A 178 -26.16 -17.15 -44.41
N ALA A 179 -25.12 -17.28 -45.23
CA ALA A 179 -24.01 -18.22 -45.05
C ALA A 179 -22.61 -17.56 -45.02
N GLY A 180 -22.55 -16.27 -44.63
CA GLY A 180 -21.32 -15.50 -44.58
C GLY A 180 -21.03 -14.75 -45.88
N GLY A 181 -19.80 -14.27 -46.04
CA GLY A 181 -19.36 -13.54 -47.24
C GLY A 181 -18.86 -12.13 -46.94
N THR A 182 -18.80 -11.29 -47.97
CA THR A 182 -18.29 -9.92 -47.86
C THR A 182 -19.37 -8.90 -48.19
N LEU A 183 -19.45 -7.82 -47.43
CA LEU A 183 -20.24 -6.63 -47.77
C LEU A 183 -19.33 -5.41 -47.69
N THR A 184 -19.20 -4.69 -48.80
CA THR A 184 -18.56 -3.38 -48.88
C THR A 184 -19.64 -2.32 -49.11
N ASN A 185 -19.71 -1.31 -48.26
CA ASN A 185 -20.55 -0.14 -48.43
C ASN A 185 -19.66 1.08 -48.61
N GLU A 186 -19.46 1.51 -49.85
CA GLU A 186 -18.51 2.54 -50.22
C GLU A 186 -18.88 3.93 -49.67
N SER A 187 -17.92 4.85 -49.71
CA SER A 187 -18.11 6.24 -49.31
C SER A 187 -19.25 6.90 -50.12
N GLY A 188 -20.21 7.50 -49.41
CA GLY A 188 -21.39 8.13 -50.00
C GLY A 188 -22.54 7.17 -50.31
N ALA A 189 -22.31 5.86 -50.24
CA ALA A 189 -23.33 4.84 -50.36
C ALA A 189 -24.16 4.73 -49.08
N ARG A 190 -25.39 4.21 -49.21
CA ARG A 190 -26.32 4.11 -48.10
C ARG A 190 -27.03 2.77 -48.06
N ILE A 191 -27.17 2.20 -46.85
CA ILE A 191 -27.96 1.00 -46.57
C ILE A 191 -28.99 1.33 -45.49
N ASP A 192 -30.26 1.37 -45.86
CA ASP A 192 -31.39 1.59 -44.96
C ASP A 192 -31.98 0.26 -44.47
N ALA A 193 -32.48 0.28 -43.24
CA ALA A 193 -32.89 -0.90 -42.46
C ALA A 193 -31.76 -1.88 -42.10
N GLY A 194 -30.50 -1.49 -42.34
CA GLY A 194 -29.31 -2.15 -41.84
C GLY A 194 -28.93 -3.45 -42.56
N PHE A 195 -28.09 -4.23 -41.90
CA PHE A 195 -27.47 -5.46 -42.38
C PHE A 195 -27.63 -6.58 -41.37
N ALA A 196 -27.87 -7.80 -41.86
CA ALA A 196 -27.86 -9.00 -41.03
C ALA A 196 -27.07 -10.17 -41.66
N ALA A 197 -26.12 -10.69 -40.89
CA ALA A 197 -25.51 -11.99 -41.11
C ALA A 197 -26.25 -13.05 -40.27
N VAL A 198 -26.68 -14.15 -40.90
CA VAL A 198 -27.45 -15.20 -40.19
C VAL A 198 -26.55 -16.33 -39.70
N THR A 199 -25.69 -16.86 -40.57
CA THR A 199 -24.67 -17.87 -40.24
C THR A 199 -23.39 -17.62 -41.04
N GLY A 200 -22.26 -18.19 -40.60
CA GLY A 200 -20.97 -18.07 -41.29
C GLY A 200 -20.25 -16.74 -41.01
N ALA A 201 -18.92 -16.75 -41.14
CA ALA A 201 -18.10 -15.56 -40.93
C ALA A 201 -18.35 -14.53 -42.05
N THR A 202 -18.62 -13.29 -41.66
CA THR A 202 -18.81 -12.16 -42.58
C THR A 202 -17.68 -11.15 -42.47
N VAL A 203 -17.29 -10.53 -43.58
CA VAL A 203 -16.42 -9.35 -43.59
C VAL A 203 -17.24 -8.15 -44.07
N LEU A 204 -17.53 -7.23 -43.16
CA LEU A 204 -18.25 -5.99 -43.44
C LEU A 204 -17.29 -4.80 -43.42
N VAL A 205 -17.18 -4.09 -44.53
CA VAL A 205 -16.46 -2.82 -44.65
C VAL A 205 -17.48 -1.72 -44.91
N ASN A 206 -17.57 -0.75 -44.00
CA ASN A 206 -18.47 0.39 -44.13
C ASN A 206 -17.68 1.69 -44.20
N ASP A 207 -17.70 2.31 -45.37
CA ASP A 207 -17.18 3.66 -45.66
C ASP A 207 -18.34 4.67 -45.84
N GLY A 208 -19.57 4.19 -46.03
CA GLY A 208 -20.78 4.97 -46.22
C GLY A 208 -21.67 5.11 -44.98
N THR A 209 -22.98 5.15 -45.19
CA THR A 209 -24.01 5.26 -44.13
C THR A 209 -24.84 3.99 -44.02
N MET A 210 -25.02 3.46 -42.82
CA MET A 210 -25.95 2.38 -42.51
C MET A 210 -26.94 2.83 -41.44
N THR A 211 -28.24 2.64 -41.65
CA THR A 211 -29.25 3.02 -40.67
C THR A 211 -30.26 1.92 -40.39
N ALA A 212 -30.70 1.79 -39.14
CA ALA A 212 -31.85 0.98 -38.75
C ALA A 212 -32.81 1.79 -37.88
N ALA A 213 -34.10 1.79 -38.24
CA ALA A 213 -35.14 2.48 -37.47
C ALA A 213 -35.49 1.77 -36.15
N SER A 214 -35.23 0.46 -36.08
CA SER A 214 -35.40 -0.38 -34.88
C SER A 214 -34.42 -1.56 -34.94
N GLY A 215 -33.88 -1.96 -33.80
CA GLY A 215 -32.85 -3.01 -33.74
C GLY A 215 -31.46 -2.48 -34.13
N TYR A 216 -30.55 -3.38 -34.49
CA TYR A 216 -29.18 -3.05 -34.85
C TYR A 216 -29.03 -2.82 -36.36
N ALA A 217 -28.25 -1.80 -36.74
CA ALA A 217 -27.94 -1.50 -38.13
C ALA A 217 -26.92 -2.46 -38.74
N ALA A 218 -26.11 -3.12 -37.93
CA ALA A 218 -25.28 -4.24 -38.38
C ALA A 218 -25.37 -5.39 -37.37
N VAL A 219 -25.68 -6.59 -37.87
CA VAL A 219 -25.67 -7.83 -37.08
C VAL A 219 -24.64 -8.79 -37.67
N LEU A 220 -23.61 -9.15 -36.90
CA LEU A 220 -22.55 -10.08 -37.28
C LEU A 220 -22.78 -11.45 -36.62
N ALA A 221 -22.63 -12.51 -37.43
CA ALA A 221 -22.57 -13.88 -36.93
C ALA A 221 -21.18 -14.19 -36.36
N ALA A 222 -21.07 -15.30 -35.62
CA ALA A 222 -19.83 -15.73 -34.99
C ALA A 222 -18.65 -15.80 -35.98
N GLY A 223 -17.54 -15.14 -35.63
CA GLY A 223 -16.31 -15.10 -36.43
C GLY A 223 -16.32 -14.02 -37.52
N GLY A 224 -17.35 -13.17 -37.57
CA GLY A 224 -17.39 -12.03 -38.48
C GLY A 224 -16.43 -10.89 -38.09
N SER A 225 -16.19 -9.98 -39.02
CA SER A 225 -15.42 -8.75 -38.81
C SER A 225 -16.15 -7.54 -39.39
N LEU A 226 -16.18 -6.43 -38.67
CA LEU A 226 -16.66 -5.13 -39.15
C LEU A 226 -15.53 -4.11 -39.09
N ALA A 227 -15.33 -3.36 -40.18
CA ALA A 227 -14.52 -2.16 -40.22
C ALA A 227 -15.40 -0.96 -40.61
N ASN A 228 -15.63 -0.05 -39.68
CA ASN A 228 -16.32 1.21 -39.94
C ASN A 228 -15.28 2.32 -40.14
N ALA A 229 -15.10 2.79 -41.37
CA ALA A 229 -14.02 3.71 -41.72
C ALA A 229 -14.27 5.15 -41.24
N ALA A 230 -13.22 5.96 -41.29
CA ALA A 230 -13.30 7.37 -40.92
C ALA A 230 -14.32 8.12 -41.80
N GLY A 231 -15.24 8.85 -41.15
CA GLY A 231 -16.33 9.57 -41.83
C GLY A 231 -17.57 8.71 -42.13
N ALA A 232 -17.49 7.38 -41.96
CA ALA A 232 -18.62 6.49 -42.10
C ALA A 232 -19.56 6.57 -40.88
N LEU A 233 -20.85 6.30 -41.09
CA LEU A 233 -21.90 6.40 -40.07
C LEU A 233 -22.71 5.11 -39.97
N ILE A 234 -22.87 4.61 -38.75
CA ILE A 234 -23.82 3.54 -38.42
C ILE A 234 -24.79 4.07 -37.36
N THR A 235 -26.09 4.11 -37.68
CA THR A 235 -27.14 4.56 -36.74
C THR A 235 -28.14 3.45 -36.46
N GLY A 236 -28.27 3.05 -35.19
CA GLY A 236 -29.00 1.87 -34.73
C GLY A 236 -28.11 0.88 -33.96
N GLY A 237 -26.79 1.07 -34.01
CA GLY A 237 -25.80 0.25 -33.32
C GLY A 237 -25.41 -1.04 -34.05
N VAL A 238 -24.48 -1.77 -33.45
CA VAL A 238 -23.91 -3.03 -33.95
C VAL A 238 -24.11 -4.14 -32.93
N LEU A 239 -24.52 -5.32 -33.38
CA LEU A 239 -24.56 -6.55 -32.59
C LEU A 239 -23.60 -7.57 -33.20
N ALA A 240 -22.69 -8.11 -32.41
CA ALA A 240 -21.86 -9.26 -32.78
C ALA A 240 -22.11 -10.43 -31.82
N ALA A 241 -22.10 -11.64 -32.37
CA ALA A 241 -22.16 -12.89 -31.61
C ALA A 241 -20.82 -13.65 -31.65
N GLY A 242 -19.70 -12.92 -31.58
CA GLY A 242 -18.34 -13.39 -31.85
C GLY A 242 -17.67 -12.63 -33.01
N GLY A 243 -16.38 -12.29 -32.89
CA GLY A 243 -15.62 -11.65 -33.96
C GLY A 243 -14.93 -10.33 -33.61
N GLN A 244 -14.53 -9.56 -34.64
CA GLN A 244 -13.75 -8.33 -34.48
C GLN A 244 -14.50 -7.10 -35.01
N ILE A 245 -14.63 -6.05 -34.22
CA ILE A 245 -15.20 -4.77 -34.66
C ILE A 245 -14.13 -3.69 -34.52
N GLY A 246 -13.79 -3.04 -35.63
CA GLY A 246 -12.98 -1.82 -35.67
C GLY A 246 -13.82 -0.62 -36.07
N ASN A 247 -13.77 0.45 -35.28
CA ASN A 247 -14.44 1.72 -35.57
C ASN A 247 -13.43 2.86 -35.68
N SER A 248 -13.45 3.56 -36.81
CA SER A 248 -12.80 4.86 -37.03
C SER A 248 -13.79 5.97 -37.41
N GLY A 249 -15.05 5.63 -37.66
CA GLY A 249 -16.15 6.55 -37.95
C GLY A 249 -17.07 6.75 -36.74
N THR A 250 -18.38 6.91 -37.00
CA THR A 250 -19.40 7.08 -35.95
C THR A 250 -20.32 5.87 -35.86
N ILE A 251 -20.54 5.36 -34.64
CA ILE A 251 -21.58 4.36 -34.35
C ILE A 251 -22.49 4.90 -33.24
N ASP A 252 -23.76 5.11 -33.57
CA ASP A 252 -24.78 5.59 -32.65
C ASP A 252 -25.89 4.55 -32.45
N GLY A 253 -26.39 4.39 -31.23
CA GLY A 253 -27.49 3.49 -30.92
C GLY A 253 -27.93 3.57 -29.46
N ASN A 254 -29.05 2.93 -29.10
CA ASN A 254 -29.41 2.81 -27.68
C ASN A 254 -28.35 1.99 -26.92
N VAL A 255 -27.94 0.86 -27.51
CA VAL A 255 -26.65 0.21 -27.23
C VAL A 255 -25.85 0.33 -28.52
N ALA A 256 -24.78 1.13 -28.52
CA ALA A 256 -24.08 1.42 -29.77
C ALA A 256 -23.30 0.20 -30.28
N VAL A 257 -22.65 -0.54 -29.39
CA VAL A 257 -22.00 -1.83 -29.71
C VAL A 257 -22.37 -2.86 -28.67
N ARG A 258 -22.92 -3.99 -29.11
CA ARG A 258 -23.22 -5.15 -28.28
C ARG A 258 -22.40 -6.36 -28.72
N LEU A 259 -21.73 -6.99 -27.76
CA LEU A 259 -20.84 -8.14 -27.90
C LEU A 259 -21.45 -9.32 -27.10
N ASP A 260 -21.94 -10.34 -27.81
CA ASP A 260 -22.67 -11.51 -27.28
C ASP A 260 -21.94 -12.84 -27.59
N GLY A 261 -20.62 -12.81 -27.56
CA GLY A 261 -19.72 -13.89 -27.97
C GLY A 261 -19.74 -15.08 -27.02
N THR A 262 -19.18 -16.18 -27.50
CA THR A 262 -19.10 -17.43 -26.72
C THR A 262 -17.64 -17.81 -26.51
N ALA A 263 -17.35 -18.72 -25.58
CA ALA A 263 -15.98 -19.23 -25.37
C ALA A 263 -15.35 -19.85 -26.64
N ALA A 264 -16.18 -20.32 -27.60
CA ALA A 264 -15.69 -20.85 -28.87
C ALA A 264 -15.43 -19.77 -29.93
N ALA A 265 -15.87 -18.53 -29.70
CA ALA A 265 -15.77 -17.39 -30.60
C ALA A 265 -15.66 -16.08 -29.78
N PRO A 266 -14.46 -15.74 -29.27
CA PRO A 266 -14.26 -14.54 -28.46
C PRO A 266 -14.44 -13.26 -29.27
N GLU A 267 -14.58 -12.14 -28.57
CA GLU A 267 -14.89 -10.84 -29.17
C GLU A 267 -13.85 -9.78 -28.83
N SER A 268 -13.51 -8.99 -29.85
CA SER A 268 -12.68 -7.82 -29.67
C SER A 268 -13.31 -6.60 -30.35
N PHE A 269 -13.38 -5.50 -29.62
CA PHE A 269 -13.80 -4.21 -30.15
C PHE A 269 -12.67 -3.19 -30.00
N ILE A 270 -12.44 -2.40 -31.04
CA ILE A 270 -11.49 -1.29 -31.04
C ILE A 270 -12.20 -0.04 -31.58
N ASN A 271 -12.33 1.00 -30.75
CA ASN A 271 -12.64 2.35 -31.20
C ASN A 271 -11.34 3.12 -31.40
N ALA A 272 -10.89 3.25 -32.65
CA ALA A 272 -9.64 3.91 -32.99
C ALA A 272 -9.70 5.42 -32.73
N SER A 273 -8.52 6.07 -32.70
CA SER A 273 -8.41 7.52 -32.62
C SER A 273 -9.22 8.20 -33.73
N GLY A 274 -10.13 9.09 -33.37
CA GLY A 274 -11.07 9.77 -34.28
C GLY A 274 -12.43 9.09 -34.41
N GLY A 275 -12.56 7.83 -33.96
CA GLY A 275 -13.83 7.13 -33.88
C GLY A 275 -14.72 7.68 -32.76
N THR A 276 -16.03 7.75 -33.02
CA THR A 276 -17.05 8.22 -32.07
C THR A 276 -18.10 7.14 -31.83
N ILE A 277 -18.43 6.92 -30.57
CA ILE A 277 -19.51 6.02 -30.13
C ILE A 277 -20.53 6.83 -29.35
N GLY A 278 -21.79 6.84 -29.81
CA GLY A 278 -22.92 7.48 -29.13
C GLY A 278 -23.93 6.44 -28.61
N GLY A 279 -23.88 6.15 -27.31
CA GLY A 279 -24.77 5.19 -26.64
C GLY A 279 -25.91 5.86 -25.87
N GLY A 280 -27.14 5.36 -25.99
CA GLY A 280 -28.24 5.76 -25.11
C GLY A 280 -28.05 5.21 -23.69
N THR A 281 -28.08 3.88 -23.53
CA THR A 281 -27.80 3.19 -22.27
C THR A 281 -26.34 2.80 -22.14
N ASP A 282 -25.74 2.23 -23.19
CA ASP A 282 -24.38 1.72 -23.17
C ASP A 282 -23.65 2.09 -24.47
N GLY A 283 -22.40 2.54 -24.36
CA GLY A 283 -21.52 2.71 -25.52
C GLY A 283 -21.10 1.34 -26.05
N VAL A 284 -20.44 0.56 -25.20
CA VAL A 284 -20.08 -0.82 -25.49
C VAL A 284 -20.61 -1.73 -24.38
N LEU A 285 -21.44 -2.69 -24.74
CA LEU A 285 -21.97 -3.72 -23.84
C LEU A 285 -21.46 -5.10 -24.27
N ALA A 286 -20.71 -5.77 -23.40
CA ALA A 286 -20.34 -7.17 -23.55
C ALA A 286 -21.13 -8.05 -22.58
N SER A 287 -22.07 -8.84 -23.10
CA SER A 287 -22.90 -9.80 -22.36
C SER A 287 -22.63 -11.26 -22.69
N GLY A 288 -21.57 -11.53 -23.47
CA GLY A 288 -21.10 -12.87 -23.83
C GLY A 288 -20.52 -13.70 -22.68
N ALA A 289 -19.86 -14.81 -23.03
CA ALA A 289 -19.27 -15.76 -22.09
C ALA A 289 -18.16 -15.12 -21.21
N ALA A 290 -17.99 -15.67 -20.01
CA ALA A 290 -17.13 -15.09 -18.99
C ALA A 290 -15.64 -14.99 -19.38
N GLY A 291 -15.06 -13.81 -19.18
CA GLY A 291 -13.62 -13.54 -19.24
C GLY A 291 -13.03 -13.26 -20.63
N GLU A 292 -13.83 -13.30 -21.70
CA GLU A 292 -13.32 -13.34 -23.08
C GLU A 292 -13.39 -12.01 -23.84
N ALA A 293 -14.20 -11.05 -23.38
CA ALA A 293 -14.38 -9.79 -24.09
C ALA A 293 -13.17 -8.86 -23.93
N THR A 294 -12.69 -8.31 -25.06
CA THR A 294 -11.63 -7.30 -25.10
C THR A 294 -12.14 -6.00 -25.76
N VAL A 295 -12.04 -4.88 -25.05
CA VAL A 295 -12.56 -3.58 -25.52
C VAL A 295 -11.45 -2.52 -25.43
N ALA A 296 -11.06 -1.92 -26.55
CA ALA A 296 -10.11 -0.82 -26.58
C ALA A 296 -10.77 0.47 -27.07
N ASN A 297 -10.58 1.57 -26.35
CA ASN A 297 -11.03 2.90 -26.74
C ASN A 297 -9.88 3.91 -26.83
N ASP A 298 -9.53 4.30 -28.05
CA ASP A 298 -8.62 5.41 -28.36
C ASP A 298 -9.37 6.65 -28.86
N GLY A 299 -10.66 6.51 -29.18
CA GLY A 299 -11.54 7.57 -29.65
C GLY A 299 -12.41 8.18 -28.54
N VAL A 300 -13.63 8.59 -28.90
CA VAL A 300 -14.62 9.16 -27.97
C VAL A 300 -15.79 8.21 -27.79
N ILE A 301 -16.17 7.93 -26.55
CA ILE A 301 -17.41 7.27 -26.19
C ILE A 301 -18.25 8.25 -25.36
N SER A 302 -19.48 8.52 -25.79
CA SER A 302 -20.47 9.27 -25.02
C SER A 302 -21.71 8.40 -24.80
N ALA A 303 -22.00 8.04 -23.55
CA ALA A 303 -23.11 7.12 -23.25
C ALA A 303 -23.66 7.20 -21.82
N GLY A 304 -24.76 6.50 -21.54
CA GLY A 304 -25.20 6.25 -20.15
C GLY A 304 -24.10 5.55 -19.32
N THR A 305 -23.71 4.36 -19.77
CA THR A 305 -22.51 3.63 -19.35
C THR A 305 -21.53 3.59 -20.51
N GLY A 306 -20.26 3.99 -20.31
CA GLY A 306 -19.27 3.99 -21.38
C GLY A 306 -18.96 2.59 -21.89
N ILE A 307 -18.35 1.77 -21.03
CA ILE A 307 -18.04 0.35 -21.28
C ILE A 307 -18.66 -0.50 -20.18
N SER A 308 -19.38 -1.55 -20.55
CA SER A 308 -20.06 -2.47 -19.65
C SER A 308 -19.68 -3.90 -19.99
N LEU A 309 -18.91 -4.56 -19.13
CA LEU A 309 -18.52 -5.98 -19.28
C LEU A 309 -19.24 -6.81 -18.21
N GLN A 310 -20.18 -7.66 -18.63
CA GLN A 310 -21.09 -8.36 -17.71
C GLN A 310 -20.60 -9.73 -17.24
N ALA A 311 -19.44 -10.18 -17.70
CA ALA A 311 -18.88 -11.48 -17.32
C ALA A 311 -17.35 -11.42 -17.09
N GLY A 312 -16.84 -10.31 -16.57
CA GLY A 312 -15.40 -10.02 -16.52
C GLY A 312 -14.83 -9.65 -17.89
N GLY A 313 -13.50 -9.80 -18.07
CA GLY A 313 -12.81 -9.48 -19.33
C GLY A 313 -11.81 -8.34 -19.19
N SER A 314 -11.38 -7.76 -20.31
CA SER A 314 -10.41 -6.66 -20.31
C SER A 314 -10.86 -5.46 -21.13
N ALA A 315 -10.59 -4.26 -20.60
CA ALA A 315 -10.79 -3.02 -21.33
C ALA A 315 -9.62 -2.05 -21.18
N THR A 316 -9.36 -1.27 -22.23
CA THR A 316 -8.38 -0.18 -22.22
C THR A 316 -9.00 1.13 -22.70
N ASN A 317 -8.60 2.25 -22.11
CA ASN A 317 -9.00 3.58 -22.53
C ASN A 317 -7.79 4.51 -22.69
N ALA A 318 -7.43 4.87 -23.91
CA ALA A 318 -6.49 5.94 -24.23
C ALA A 318 -7.17 7.23 -24.69
N GLY A 319 -8.44 7.14 -25.10
CA GLY A 319 -9.25 8.28 -25.53
C GLY A 319 -10.09 8.89 -24.41
N THR A 320 -11.31 9.31 -24.76
CA THR A 320 -12.26 9.93 -23.84
C THR A 320 -13.49 9.05 -23.68
N ILE A 321 -13.89 8.80 -22.44
CA ILE A 321 -15.20 8.26 -22.07
C ILE A 321 -15.94 9.34 -21.29
N ASP A 322 -17.03 9.86 -21.85
CA ASP A 322 -17.95 10.80 -21.21
C ASP A 322 -19.27 10.07 -20.92
N ALA A 323 -19.43 9.62 -19.68
CA ALA A 323 -20.54 8.79 -19.24
C ALA A 323 -21.52 9.56 -18.34
N ALA A 324 -22.82 9.31 -18.52
CA ALA A 324 -23.84 9.91 -17.65
C ALA A 324 -23.88 9.24 -16.26
N ALA A 325 -23.67 7.93 -16.19
CA ALA A 325 -23.79 7.13 -14.97
C ALA A 325 -22.50 6.41 -14.62
N VAL A 326 -21.98 5.53 -15.48
CA VAL A 326 -20.76 4.76 -15.16
C VAL A 326 -19.78 4.82 -16.31
N GLY A 327 -18.54 5.23 -16.06
CA GLY A 327 -17.52 5.26 -17.12
C GLY A 327 -17.21 3.84 -17.62
N VAL A 328 -16.78 2.99 -16.69
CA VAL A 328 -16.52 1.56 -16.95
C VAL A 328 -17.13 0.70 -15.84
N LEU A 329 -17.96 -0.26 -16.23
CA LEU A 329 -18.60 -1.23 -15.35
C LEU A 329 -18.08 -2.64 -15.70
N ILE A 330 -17.52 -3.36 -14.73
CA ILE A 330 -17.16 -4.78 -14.88
C ILE A 330 -17.80 -5.61 -13.77
N VAL A 331 -18.61 -6.58 -14.16
CA VAL A 331 -19.36 -7.48 -13.27
C VAL A 331 -19.36 -8.92 -13.80
N GLY A 332 -19.86 -9.86 -13.01
CA GLY A 332 -20.01 -11.26 -13.39
C GLY A 332 -18.70 -12.03 -13.55
N GLY A 333 -17.60 -11.48 -13.02
CA GLY A 333 -16.25 -12.00 -13.17
C GLY A 333 -15.17 -10.94 -12.90
N SER A 334 -13.96 -11.39 -12.57
CA SER A 334 -12.82 -10.49 -12.35
C SER A 334 -12.40 -9.78 -13.64
N GLY A 335 -12.11 -8.48 -13.55
CA GLY A 335 -11.76 -7.63 -14.69
C GLY A 335 -10.32 -7.12 -14.70
N VAL A 336 -9.83 -6.76 -15.89
CA VAL A 336 -8.58 -6.00 -16.06
C VAL A 336 -8.84 -4.73 -16.85
N PHE A 337 -8.71 -3.58 -16.21
CA PHE A 337 -8.91 -2.28 -16.83
C PHE A 337 -7.65 -1.42 -16.79
N ALA A 338 -7.28 -0.81 -17.92
CA ALA A 338 -6.17 0.14 -18.00
C ALA A 338 -6.60 1.47 -18.64
N ASN A 339 -6.33 2.58 -17.96
CA ASN A 339 -6.62 3.93 -18.42
C ASN A 339 -5.33 4.72 -18.64
N THR A 340 -5.14 5.23 -19.85
CA THR A 340 -4.15 6.25 -20.21
C THR A 340 -4.81 7.55 -20.69
N GLY A 341 -6.14 7.56 -20.84
CA GLY A 341 -6.93 8.69 -21.30
C GLY A 341 -7.78 9.34 -20.19
N THR A 342 -8.95 9.83 -20.58
CA THR A 342 -9.90 10.52 -19.69
C THR A 342 -11.20 9.75 -19.57
N ILE A 343 -11.67 9.56 -18.34
CA ILE A 343 -13.00 9.05 -18.02
C ILE A 343 -13.70 10.08 -17.14
N ALA A 344 -14.87 10.53 -17.56
CA ALA A 344 -15.73 11.42 -16.78
C ALA A 344 -17.12 10.79 -16.64
N ALA A 345 -17.52 10.47 -15.41
CA ALA A 345 -18.84 9.92 -15.09
C ALA A 345 -19.59 10.89 -14.15
N SER A 346 -19.80 12.12 -14.62
CA SER A 346 -20.35 13.23 -13.81
C SER A 346 -21.77 13.64 -14.20
N GLY A 347 -22.43 12.92 -15.12
CA GLY A 347 -23.79 13.25 -15.57
C GLY A 347 -24.91 12.98 -14.55
N SER A 348 -24.61 12.27 -13.45
CA SER A 348 -25.54 11.92 -12.38
C SER A 348 -24.85 12.01 -11.02
N ALA A 349 -25.60 12.33 -9.96
CA ALA A 349 -25.06 12.33 -8.58
C ALA A 349 -24.59 10.94 -8.13
N ALA A 350 -25.15 9.87 -8.71
CA ALA A 350 -24.71 8.49 -8.46
C ALA A 350 -23.56 8.04 -9.38
N GLY A 351 -22.97 8.97 -10.15
CA GLY A 351 -22.04 8.63 -11.20
C GLY A 351 -20.72 8.04 -10.67
N VAL A 352 -20.21 6.99 -11.29
CA VAL A 352 -18.96 6.31 -10.88
C VAL A 352 -17.99 6.23 -12.06
N GLY A 353 -16.74 6.66 -11.89
CA GLY A 353 -15.74 6.58 -12.96
C GLY A 353 -15.49 5.15 -13.40
N VAL A 354 -15.05 4.29 -12.48
CA VAL A 354 -14.88 2.84 -12.72
C VAL A 354 -15.50 2.03 -11.58
N SER A 355 -16.28 1.00 -11.90
CA SER A 355 -16.99 0.15 -10.94
C SER A 355 -16.76 -1.33 -11.19
N PHE A 356 -16.23 -2.07 -10.20
CA PHE A 356 -16.03 -3.51 -10.27
C PHE A 356 -16.86 -4.24 -9.20
N ALA A 357 -17.55 -5.32 -9.58
CA ALA A 357 -18.24 -6.18 -8.61
C ALA A 357 -17.35 -7.31 -8.09
N ASP A 358 -16.63 -8.04 -8.96
CA ASP A 358 -16.03 -9.34 -8.63
C ASP A 358 -14.49 -9.31 -8.56
N GLY A 359 -13.93 -8.19 -8.10
CA GLY A 359 -12.48 -8.01 -7.98
C GLY A 359 -11.81 -7.73 -9.33
N GLY A 360 -10.47 -7.67 -9.34
CA GLY A 360 -9.70 -7.41 -10.56
C GLY A 360 -8.60 -6.37 -10.40
N LEU A 361 -8.11 -5.86 -11.51
CA LEU A 361 -7.04 -4.87 -11.60
C LEU A 361 -7.50 -3.62 -12.34
N ILE A 362 -7.32 -2.46 -11.72
CA ILE A 362 -7.44 -1.14 -12.35
C ILE A 362 -6.05 -0.50 -12.40
N THR A 363 -5.61 -0.10 -13.58
CA THR A 363 -4.38 0.68 -13.78
C THR A 363 -4.74 2.05 -14.34
N ASN A 364 -4.35 3.12 -13.66
CA ASN A 364 -4.53 4.50 -14.12
C ASN A 364 -3.15 5.15 -14.30
N ALA A 365 -2.73 5.33 -15.55
CA ALA A 365 -1.40 5.79 -15.90
C ALA A 365 -1.17 7.27 -15.56
N ALA A 366 0.09 7.69 -15.50
CA ALA A 366 0.45 9.08 -15.27
C ALA A 366 -0.18 10.00 -16.33
N GLY A 367 -0.80 11.10 -15.89
CA GLY A 367 -1.54 12.04 -16.74
C GLY A 367 -2.98 11.63 -17.08
N ALA A 368 -3.38 10.39 -16.80
CA ALA A 368 -4.73 9.90 -17.04
C ALA A 368 -5.71 10.35 -15.93
N LEU A 369 -6.99 10.46 -16.27
CA LEU A 369 -8.07 10.87 -15.36
C LEU A 369 -9.16 9.80 -15.29
N ILE A 370 -9.53 9.43 -14.07
CA ILE A 370 -10.78 8.72 -13.76
C ILE A 370 -11.60 9.60 -12.83
N ALA A 371 -12.72 10.12 -13.29
CA ALA A 371 -13.60 10.99 -12.52
C ALA A 371 -15.01 10.42 -12.43
N GLY A 372 -15.62 10.49 -11.24
CA GLY A 372 -17.05 10.24 -11.04
C GLY A 372 -17.65 11.19 -10.01
N ALA A 373 -18.98 11.18 -9.88
CA ALA A 373 -19.67 12.01 -8.91
C ALA A 373 -19.73 11.39 -7.51
N ALA A 374 -20.19 10.14 -7.41
CA ALA A 374 -20.26 9.37 -6.18
C ALA A 374 -18.93 8.69 -5.86
N ALA A 375 -18.23 8.19 -6.88
CA ALA A 375 -16.88 7.67 -6.70
C ALA A 375 -16.01 7.80 -7.94
N GLY A 376 -14.71 8.04 -7.77
CA GLY A 376 -13.76 7.89 -8.87
C GLY A 376 -13.63 6.41 -9.24
N ALA A 377 -13.36 5.56 -8.26
CA ALA A 377 -13.42 4.10 -8.40
C ALA A 377 -14.15 3.44 -7.21
N ALA A 378 -15.10 2.54 -7.49
CA ALA A 378 -15.84 1.80 -6.46
C ALA A 378 -15.80 0.27 -6.71
N LEU A 379 -15.36 -0.50 -5.72
CA LEU A 379 -15.15 -1.94 -5.86
C LEU A 379 -15.76 -2.66 -4.65
N ALA A 380 -16.88 -3.34 -4.82
CA ALA A 380 -17.77 -3.70 -3.71
C ALA A 380 -17.84 -5.20 -3.35
N GLY A 381 -17.78 -6.12 -4.32
CA GLY A 381 -18.13 -7.53 -4.08
C GLY A 381 -16.95 -8.47 -3.80
N ALA A 382 -15.72 -8.14 -4.22
CA ALA A 382 -14.52 -8.90 -3.91
C ALA A 382 -13.25 -8.01 -3.90
N ALA A 383 -12.18 -8.52 -3.27
CA ALA A 383 -10.91 -7.81 -3.17
C ALA A 383 -10.33 -7.49 -4.56
N ALA A 384 -9.85 -6.26 -4.72
CA ALA A 384 -9.34 -5.76 -5.99
C ALA A 384 -8.05 -4.96 -5.82
N THR A 385 -7.33 -4.76 -6.93
CA THR A 385 -6.07 -4.02 -6.95
C THR A 385 -6.21 -2.77 -7.79
N ILE A 386 -5.78 -1.63 -7.25
CA ILE A 386 -5.69 -0.35 -7.95
C ILE A 386 -4.22 0.07 -7.99
N SER A 387 -3.71 0.30 -9.19
CA SER A 387 -2.43 0.97 -9.43
C SER A 387 -2.70 2.35 -10.03
N ASN A 388 -2.45 3.41 -9.27
CA ASN A 388 -2.73 4.78 -9.68
C ASN A 388 -1.46 5.63 -9.75
N ALA A 389 -1.07 6.02 -10.96
CA ALA A 389 -0.08 7.06 -11.23
C ALA A 389 -0.71 8.35 -11.79
N GLY A 390 -1.98 8.30 -12.21
CA GLY A 390 -2.76 9.44 -12.70
C GLY A 390 -3.59 10.12 -11.61
N THR A 391 -4.75 10.67 -11.99
CA THR A 391 -5.73 11.25 -11.08
C THR A 391 -6.97 10.37 -11.00
N ILE A 392 -7.38 10.01 -9.79
CA ILE A 392 -8.71 9.47 -9.50
C ILE A 392 -9.48 10.53 -8.69
N PHE A 393 -10.66 10.92 -9.15
CA PHE A 393 -11.42 12.04 -8.61
C PHE A 393 -12.89 11.71 -8.34
N SER A 394 -13.39 12.17 -7.19
CA SER A 394 -14.82 12.17 -6.88
C SER A 394 -15.31 13.56 -6.46
N SER A 395 -16.44 14.00 -7.01
CA SER A 395 -17.00 15.32 -6.69
C SER A 395 -17.88 15.36 -5.44
N SER A 396 -18.46 14.24 -5.01
CA SER A 396 -19.42 14.21 -3.89
C SER A 396 -19.35 12.99 -2.97
N GLY A 397 -18.68 11.91 -3.35
CA GLY A 397 -18.44 10.75 -2.47
C GLY A 397 -16.97 10.38 -2.41
N ASP A 398 -16.62 9.10 -2.31
CA ASP A 398 -15.24 8.65 -2.07
C ASP A 398 -14.37 8.78 -3.32
N GLY A 399 -13.09 9.15 -3.20
CA GLY A 399 -12.19 9.11 -4.37
C GLY A 399 -12.03 7.67 -4.86
N VAL A 400 -11.65 6.78 -3.95
CA VAL A 400 -11.62 5.32 -4.12
C VAL A 400 -12.38 4.65 -2.98
N SER A 401 -13.20 3.65 -3.28
CA SER A 401 -13.93 2.85 -2.28
C SER A 401 -13.70 1.35 -2.50
N LEU A 402 -13.12 0.67 -1.51
CA LEU A 402 -12.87 -0.78 -1.50
C LEU A 402 -13.75 -1.47 -0.45
N GLY A 403 -14.89 -2.01 -0.89
CA GLY A 403 -15.91 -2.65 -0.06
C GLY A 403 -15.51 -4.00 0.55
N ALA A 404 -14.69 -4.78 -0.16
CA ALA A 404 -14.29 -6.14 0.21
C ALA A 404 -12.77 -6.30 0.42
N GLY A 405 -12.09 -5.19 0.75
CA GLY A 405 -10.63 -5.12 0.89
C GLY A 405 -9.91 -5.02 -0.45
N GLY A 406 -8.64 -5.44 -0.49
CA GLY A 406 -7.79 -5.35 -1.67
C GLY A 406 -6.56 -4.48 -1.45
N SER A 407 -6.02 -3.92 -2.53
CA SER A 407 -4.80 -3.11 -2.49
C SER A 407 -4.89 -1.83 -3.32
N ILE A 408 -4.32 -0.75 -2.79
CA ILE A 408 -4.13 0.53 -3.47
C ILE A 408 -2.64 0.83 -3.51
N ALA A 409 -2.06 0.90 -4.70
CA ALA A 409 -0.73 1.47 -4.94
C ALA A 409 -0.89 2.84 -5.59
N ASN A 410 -0.68 3.92 -4.84
CA ASN A 410 -0.86 5.29 -5.29
C ASN A 410 0.48 6.03 -5.39
N SER A 411 0.90 6.35 -6.61
CA SER A 411 1.99 7.31 -6.90
C SER A 411 1.49 8.60 -7.55
N GLY A 412 0.20 8.65 -7.91
CA GLY A 412 -0.48 9.82 -8.47
C GLY A 412 -1.31 10.58 -7.43
N THR A 413 -2.49 11.02 -7.83
CA THR A 413 -3.44 11.75 -6.97
C THR A 413 -4.74 10.98 -6.85
N ILE A 414 -5.21 10.79 -5.62
CA ILE A 414 -6.57 10.39 -5.31
C ILE A 414 -7.23 11.56 -4.58
N LEU A 415 -8.35 12.06 -5.09
CA LEU A 415 -9.02 13.26 -4.58
C LEU A 415 -10.53 13.03 -4.42
N SER A 416 -11.07 13.45 -3.28
CA SER A 416 -12.49 13.55 -3.03
C SER A 416 -12.89 14.93 -2.52
N ASN A 417 -13.99 15.47 -3.06
CA ASN A 417 -14.62 16.71 -2.60
C ASN A 417 -15.83 16.50 -1.67
N GLY A 418 -16.22 15.26 -1.35
CA GLY A 418 -17.41 14.99 -0.51
C GLY A 418 -17.25 13.88 0.54
N GLY A 419 -16.20 13.07 0.42
CA GLY A 419 -15.90 11.95 1.32
C GLY A 419 -14.39 11.80 1.52
N PRO A 420 -13.94 10.60 1.91
CA PRO A 420 -12.52 10.31 2.02
C PRO A 420 -11.83 10.25 0.65
N GLY A 421 -10.53 10.52 0.62
CA GLY A 421 -9.71 10.29 -0.56
C GLY A 421 -9.77 8.80 -0.95
N ALA A 422 -9.52 7.91 0.00
CA ALA A 422 -9.78 6.49 -0.14
C ALA A 422 -10.49 5.92 1.09
N LEU A 423 -11.42 4.97 0.87
CA LEU A 423 -12.10 4.18 1.90
C LEU A 423 -11.77 2.70 1.72
N LEU A 424 -11.25 2.06 2.77
CA LEU A 424 -11.16 0.61 2.88
C LEU A 424 -12.21 0.13 3.88
N ALA A 425 -13.27 -0.51 3.40
CA ALA A 425 -14.38 -0.96 4.24
C ALA A 425 -14.14 -2.33 4.90
N ALA A 426 -13.14 -3.09 4.42
CA ALA A 426 -12.82 -4.43 4.92
C ALA A 426 -11.33 -4.74 4.76
N GLY A 427 -10.49 -4.29 5.71
CA GLY A 427 -9.04 -4.52 5.67
C GLY A 427 -8.37 -4.15 4.34
N GLY A 428 -7.17 -4.67 4.09
CA GLY A 428 -6.45 -4.46 2.83
C GLY A 428 -5.18 -3.63 2.99
N THR A 429 -4.54 -3.30 1.87
CA THR A 429 -3.22 -2.66 1.87
C THR A 429 -3.20 -1.35 1.08
N VAL A 430 -2.59 -0.32 1.63
CA VAL A 430 -2.38 0.96 0.94
C VAL A 430 -0.89 1.27 0.91
N ALA A 431 -0.33 1.49 -0.28
CA ALA A 431 1.01 2.01 -0.48
C ALA A 431 0.91 3.39 -1.17
N ASN A 432 1.10 4.46 -0.41
CA ASN A 432 1.02 5.84 -0.88
C ASN A 432 2.41 6.45 -1.03
N SER A 433 2.82 6.77 -2.25
CA SER A 433 3.95 7.65 -2.57
C SER A 433 3.52 8.96 -3.22
N GLY A 434 2.24 9.06 -3.63
CA GLY A 434 1.62 10.25 -4.20
C GLY A 434 0.82 11.06 -3.19
N THR A 435 -0.33 11.58 -3.61
CA THR A 435 -1.22 12.38 -2.78
C THR A 435 -2.58 11.72 -2.64
N MET A 436 -3.10 11.62 -1.41
CA MET A 436 -4.51 11.31 -1.12
C MET A 436 -5.15 12.49 -0.40
N LEU A 437 -6.23 13.02 -0.98
CA LEU A 437 -6.96 14.18 -0.47
C LEU A 437 -8.43 13.82 -0.31
N GLY A 438 -9.00 14.05 0.87
CA GLY A 438 -10.44 13.94 1.08
C GLY A 438 -10.99 14.99 2.03
N THR A 439 -12.26 15.33 1.90
CA THR A 439 -12.89 16.35 2.73
C THR A 439 -13.23 15.86 4.13
N THR A 440 -13.52 14.56 4.29
CA THR A 440 -13.75 13.92 5.59
C THR A 440 -12.48 13.29 6.14
N ALA A 441 -11.79 12.47 5.33
CA ALA A 441 -10.48 11.91 5.66
C ALA A 441 -9.57 11.83 4.44
N GLY A 442 -8.26 11.91 4.61
CA GLY A 442 -7.35 11.56 3.50
C GLY A 442 -7.47 10.07 3.16
N LEU A 443 -7.50 9.23 4.19
CA LEU A 443 -7.72 7.79 4.12
C LEU A 443 -8.63 7.36 5.28
N ALA A 444 -9.69 6.61 4.98
CA ALA A 444 -10.59 6.02 5.96
C ALA A 444 -10.46 4.49 5.99
N LEU A 445 -10.31 3.91 7.17
CA LEU A 445 -10.19 2.47 7.42
C LEU A 445 -11.36 2.00 8.28
N GLN A 446 -12.04 0.95 7.84
CA GLN A 446 -13.18 0.37 8.55
C GLN A 446 -13.13 -1.16 8.49
N GLY A 447 -13.91 -1.79 9.38
CA GLY A 447 -14.11 -3.23 9.41
C GLY A 447 -13.31 -3.93 10.50
N SER A 448 -13.26 -5.26 10.44
CA SER A 448 -12.63 -6.11 11.45
C SER A 448 -11.38 -6.86 10.97
N ALA A 449 -11.05 -6.71 9.69
CA ALA A 449 -9.83 -7.24 9.10
C ALA A 449 -8.74 -6.17 9.14
N VAL A 450 -7.51 -6.58 9.47
CA VAL A 450 -6.34 -5.70 9.55
C VAL A 450 -6.15 -4.92 8.26
N ALA A 451 -6.06 -3.60 8.39
CA ALA A 451 -5.62 -2.70 7.33
C ALA A 451 -4.13 -2.36 7.49
N ILE A 452 -3.37 -2.43 6.40
CA ILE A 452 -1.94 -2.11 6.37
C ILE A 452 -1.71 -0.89 5.50
N VAL A 453 -1.14 0.17 6.06
CA VAL A 453 -0.91 1.44 5.37
C VAL A 453 0.57 1.77 5.39
N GLY A 454 1.18 1.96 4.23
CA GLY A 454 2.51 2.57 4.07
C GLY A 454 2.37 3.91 3.38
N ASN A 455 2.78 4.99 4.06
CA ASN A 455 2.77 6.34 3.53
C ASN A 455 4.19 6.91 3.39
N ALA A 456 4.63 7.16 2.17
CA ALA A 456 5.82 7.94 1.80
C ALA A 456 5.46 9.28 1.13
N GLY A 457 4.19 9.47 0.76
CA GLY A 457 3.67 10.68 0.14
C GLY A 457 2.88 11.57 1.11
N THR A 458 1.81 12.20 0.61
CA THR A 458 0.91 13.05 1.41
C THR A 458 -0.46 12.40 1.55
N ILE A 459 -0.97 12.34 2.78
CA ILE A 459 -2.37 12.02 3.08
C ILE A 459 -2.97 13.21 3.83
N ASN A 460 -4.04 13.80 3.30
CA ASN A 460 -4.65 15.00 3.89
C ASN A 460 -6.18 14.91 3.87
N GLY A 461 -6.79 15.20 5.02
CA GLY A 461 -8.21 15.49 5.11
C GLY A 461 -8.56 16.25 6.37
N ARG A 462 -9.85 16.31 6.73
CA ARG A 462 -10.23 16.81 8.06
C ARG A 462 -9.57 15.95 9.14
N ILE A 463 -9.62 14.64 8.97
CA ILE A 463 -8.71 13.70 9.61
C ILE A 463 -7.73 13.20 8.54
N GLY A 464 -6.43 13.10 8.83
CA GLY A 464 -5.49 12.57 7.85
C GLY A 464 -5.78 11.09 7.55
N ILE A 465 -5.58 10.23 8.55
CA ILE A 465 -6.01 8.82 8.54
C ILE A 465 -7.06 8.61 9.64
N ASP A 466 -8.27 8.23 9.25
CA ASP A 466 -9.36 7.88 10.16
C ASP A 466 -9.60 6.37 10.15
N ALA A 467 -9.11 5.69 11.19
CA ALA A 467 -9.32 4.28 11.44
C ALA A 467 -10.24 4.03 12.64
N SER A 468 -11.03 5.04 13.05
CA SER A 468 -11.93 4.91 14.20
C SER A 468 -13.01 3.82 14.04
N GLY A 469 -13.33 3.45 12.79
CA GLY A 469 -14.23 2.35 12.44
C GLY A 469 -13.56 0.98 12.26
N GLU A 470 -12.24 0.89 12.45
CA GLU A 470 -11.44 -0.33 12.33
C GLU A 470 -11.32 -1.03 13.71
N THR A 471 -11.44 -2.35 13.70
CA THR A 471 -11.44 -3.19 14.92
C THR A 471 -10.44 -4.35 14.88
N GLY A 472 -9.79 -4.59 13.74
CA GLY A 472 -8.81 -5.66 13.52
C GLY A 472 -7.40 -5.32 13.98
N GLY A 473 -7.08 -4.04 14.19
CA GLY A 473 -5.75 -3.55 14.56
C GLY A 473 -4.99 -3.09 13.32
N ALA A 474 -5.14 -1.82 12.96
CA ALA A 474 -4.47 -1.20 11.83
C ALA A 474 -2.94 -1.11 12.04
N ILE A 475 -2.19 -1.32 10.96
CA ILE A 475 -0.74 -1.14 10.93
C ILE A 475 -0.44 0.02 9.99
N VAL A 476 0.03 1.14 10.54
CA VAL A 476 0.32 2.36 9.79
C VAL A 476 1.83 2.63 9.86
N THR A 477 2.50 2.67 8.72
CA THR A 477 3.87 3.14 8.59
C THR A 477 3.88 4.49 7.90
N ASN A 478 4.40 5.52 8.56
CA ASN A 478 4.52 6.85 7.99
C ASN A 478 6.00 7.27 7.86
N GLY A 479 6.44 7.51 6.63
CA GLY A 479 7.66 8.23 6.28
C GLY A 479 7.39 9.52 5.47
N GLY A 480 6.12 9.82 5.18
CA GLY A 480 5.68 11.02 4.47
C GLY A 480 4.98 12.03 5.38
N SER A 481 4.00 12.75 4.81
CA SER A 481 3.19 13.74 5.52
C SER A 481 1.75 13.25 5.72
N ILE A 482 1.25 13.34 6.95
CA ILE A 482 -0.15 13.11 7.28
C ILE A 482 -0.71 14.39 7.89
N VAL A 483 -1.72 14.98 7.23
CA VAL A 483 -2.31 16.27 7.59
C VAL A 483 -3.76 16.09 8.01
N GLY A 484 -4.06 16.51 9.23
CA GLY A 484 -5.40 16.55 9.80
C GLY A 484 -5.86 17.99 9.95
N SER A 485 -6.41 18.58 8.89
CA SER A 485 -6.85 19.98 8.89
C SER A 485 -7.95 20.30 9.93
N GLY A 486 -8.65 19.28 10.43
CA GLY A 486 -9.58 19.37 11.56
C GLY A 486 -8.93 19.19 12.95
N GLY A 487 -7.60 19.13 13.02
CA GLY A 487 -6.81 19.00 14.25
C GLY A 487 -6.32 17.59 14.57
N THR A 488 -6.73 16.56 13.83
CA THR A 488 -6.32 15.16 14.07
C THR A 488 -5.67 14.56 12.83
N ALA A 489 -4.37 14.33 12.88
CA ALA A 489 -3.62 13.71 11.78
C ALA A 489 -3.95 12.22 11.66
N VAL A 490 -4.00 11.50 12.78
CA VAL A 490 -4.32 10.07 12.80
C VAL A 490 -5.26 9.78 13.97
N GLN A 491 -6.35 9.08 13.70
CA GLN A 491 -7.24 8.52 14.70
C GLN A 491 -7.32 7.01 14.49
N LEU A 492 -6.72 6.23 15.39
CA LEU A 492 -6.76 4.77 15.36
C LEU A 492 -8.02 4.21 16.04
N GLY A 493 -8.24 2.92 15.84
CA GLY A 493 -9.49 2.21 16.11
C GLY A 493 -9.59 1.69 17.53
N SER A 494 -10.29 0.58 17.70
CA SER A 494 -10.37 -0.13 19.00
C SER A 494 -9.56 -1.44 19.02
N GLY A 495 -8.94 -1.78 17.88
CA GLY A 495 -8.03 -2.91 17.76
C GLY A 495 -6.70 -2.65 18.48
N ASN A 496 -5.78 -3.60 18.40
CA ASN A 496 -4.41 -3.37 18.85
C ASN A 496 -3.60 -2.83 17.68
N ASP A 497 -3.52 -1.51 17.59
CA ASP A 497 -2.95 -0.81 16.46
C ASP A 497 -1.42 -0.65 16.58
N ILE A 498 -0.74 -0.56 15.44
CA ILE A 498 0.69 -0.28 15.37
C ILE A 498 0.93 0.95 14.48
N LEU A 499 1.58 1.97 15.03
CA LEU A 499 2.06 3.13 14.28
C LEU A 499 3.58 3.12 14.23
N LEU A 500 4.14 2.87 13.03
CA LEU A 500 5.56 2.96 12.75
C LEU A 500 5.90 4.36 12.21
N VAL A 501 6.81 5.06 12.89
CA VAL A 501 7.23 6.42 12.55
C VAL A 501 8.65 6.39 11.97
N GLY A 502 8.75 6.79 10.71
CA GLY A 502 10.00 7.01 9.98
C GLY A 502 10.73 8.30 10.38
N ALA A 503 12.05 8.32 10.22
CA ALA A 503 12.81 9.58 10.30
C ALA A 503 12.33 10.55 9.19
N GLY A 504 11.88 11.74 9.58
CA GLY A 504 11.31 12.73 8.65
C GLY A 504 9.79 12.66 8.46
N ALA A 505 9.10 11.73 9.13
CA ALA A 505 7.65 11.68 9.15
C ALA A 505 7.06 12.98 9.71
N VAL A 506 6.07 13.54 9.03
CA VAL A 506 5.36 14.75 9.45
C VAL A 506 3.93 14.39 9.82
N PHE A 507 3.50 14.85 11.00
CA PHE A 507 2.11 14.82 11.44
C PHE A 507 1.67 16.25 11.74
N ASP A 508 0.71 16.75 10.98
CA ASP A 508 0.07 18.04 11.24
C ASP A 508 -1.30 17.78 11.89
N GLY A 509 -1.31 17.80 13.22
CA GLY A 509 -2.45 17.44 14.06
C GLY A 509 -2.12 16.37 15.11
N ARG A 510 -3.10 16.06 15.97
CA ARG A 510 -3.01 15.01 16.99
C ARG A 510 -2.94 13.62 16.36
N VAL A 511 -2.18 12.73 16.98
CA VAL A 511 -2.09 11.29 16.69
C VAL A 511 -2.67 10.54 17.90
N ASP A 512 -3.82 9.92 17.70
CA ASP A 512 -4.56 9.23 18.75
C ASP A 512 -4.61 7.73 18.46
N GLY A 513 -4.08 6.92 19.39
CA GLY A 513 -4.12 5.47 19.35
C GLY A 513 -5.51 4.86 19.49
N GLY A 514 -6.52 5.61 19.92
CA GLY A 514 -7.86 5.08 20.11
C GLY A 514 -7.97 4.12 21.31
N GLY A 515 -8.76 3.06 21.16
CA GLY A 515 -8.88 1.97 22.14
C GLY A 515 -7.80 0.89 21.95
N GLY A 516 -7.86 -0.19 22.73
CA GLY A 516 -6.93 -1.31 22.58
C GLY A 516 -5.53 -1.07 23.19
N THR A 517 -4.60 -1.98 22.88
CA THR A 517 -3.21 -1.93 23.34
C THR A 517 -2.30 -1.56 22.17
N ASN A 518 -2.11 -0.25 21.98
CA ASN A 518 -1.44 0.28 20.80
C ASN A 518 0.06 0.45 20.99
N LEU A 519 0.81 0.19 19.92
CA LEU A 519 2.25 0.34 19.85
C LEU A 519 2.61 1.53 18.94
N LEU A 520 3.38 2.47 19.48
CA LEU A 520 4.10 3.48 18.70
C LEU A 520 5.54 3.03 18.52
N GLU A 521 5.95 2.65 17.31
CA GLU A 521 7.32 2.22 17.02
C GLU A 521 8.10 3.29 16.26
N LEU A 522 9.22 3.72 16.83
CA LEU A 522 10.16 4.66 16.24
C LEU A 522 11.24 3.88 15.47
N THR A 523 11.21 3.97 14.14
CA THR A 523 12.01 3.11 13.25
C THR A 523 13.48 3.53 13.15
N ALA A 524 14.33 2.65 12.62
CA ALA A 524 15.75 2.93 12.38
C ALA A 524 15.97 3.89 11.20
N GLY A 525 17.00 4.74 11.28
CA GLY A 525 17.31 5.77 10.28
C GLY A 525 18.19 6.90 10.85
N ASN A 526 18.36 8.00 10.09
CA ASN A 526 18.97 9.25 10.59
C ASN A 526 18.30 9.71 11.91
N PRO A 527 18.95 10.58 12.72
CA PRO A 527 18.37 11.02 14.00
C PRO A 527 16.95 11.55 13.83
N GLY A 528 15.98 10.88 14.46
CA GLY A 528 14.57 11.28 14.46
C GLY A 528 14.23 12.13 15.67
N SER A 529 13.13 12.87 15.59
CA SER A 529 12.58 13.60 16.73
C SER A 529 11.07 13.36 16.85
N LEU A 530 10.60 13.03 18.05
CA LEU A 530 9.18 12.92 18.38
C LEU A 530 8.87 13.89 19.51
N TYR A 531 8.00 14.87 19.29
CA TYR A 531 7.56 15.80 20.33
C TYR A 531 6.08 15.62 20.65
N GLY A 532 5.72 15.88 21.91
CA GLY A 532 4.33 15.82 22.36
C GLY A 532 3.86 14.41 22.73
N LEU A 533 4.76 13.51 23.14
CA LEU A 533 4.35 12.23 23.72
C LEU A 533 3.51 12.48 24.99
N GLY A 534 2.30 11.92 25.01
CA GLY A 534 1.29 12.17 26.06
C GLY A 534 0.37 13.36 25.81
N SER A 535 0.58 14.16 24.77
CA SER A 535 -0.26 15.32 24.43
C SER A 535 -0.69 15.32 22.97
N SER A 536 0.26 15.39 22.05
CA SER A 536 0.04 15.26 20.60
C SER A 536 0.00 13.79 20.16
N PHE A 537 0.70 12.91 20.86
CA PHE A 537 0.65 11.44 20.68
C PHE A 537 0.03 10.82 21.93
N THR A 538 -1.18 10.29 21.82
CA THR A 538 -1.96 9.79 22.96
C THR A 538 -2.49 8.38 22.72
N ASN A 539 -2.85 7.69 23.80
CA ASN A 539 -3.46 6.34 23.75
C ASN A 539 -2.57 5.26 23.11
N PHE A 540 -1.25 5.42 23.23
CA PHE A 540 -0.28 4.35 22.98
C PHE A 540 0.13 3.74 24.32
N GLY A 541 -0.15 2.45 24.50
CA GLY A 541 0.24 1.73 25.72
C GLY A 541 1.75 1.51 25.80
N TYR A 542 2.39 1.40 24.62
CA TYR A 542 3.82 1.15 24.51
C TYR A 542 4.46 2.03 23.43
N VAL A 543 5.69 2.47 23.70
CA VAL A 543 6.54 3.10 22.69
C VAL A 543 7.78 2.24 22.48
N GLY A 544 7.99 1.72 21.28
CA GLY A 544 9.19 1.00 20.90
C GLY A 544 10.18 1.91 20.18
N VAL A 545 11.47 1.76 20.45
CA VAL A 545 12.55 2.34 19.64
C VAL A 545 13.30 1.19 18.98
N ALA A 546 13.28 1.15 17.65
CA ALA A 546 13.85 0.06 16.88
C ALA A 546 15.37 -0.11 17.15
N PRO A 547 15.92 -1.33 17.02
CA PRO A 547 17.35 -1.55 17.16
C PRO A 547 18.18 -0.64 16.26
N GLY A 548 19.25 -0.05 16.81
CA GLY A 548 20.15 0.88 16.12
C GLY A 548 19.57 2.26 15.82
N ALA A 549 18.32 2.55 16.23
CA ALA A 549 17.70 3.85 15.99
C ALA A 549 18.20 4.92 16.97
N SER A 550 18.25 6.17 16.51
CA SER A 550 18.61 7.34 17.33
C SER A 550 17.44 8.33 17.34
N TRP A 551 16.85 8.59 18.51
CA TRP A 551 15.66 9.43 18.63
C TRP A 551 15.75 10.43 19.78
N LEU A 552 15.35 11.67 19.52
CA LEU A 552 15.06 12.68 20.53
C LEU A 552 13.56 12.67 20.83
N ILE A 553 13.17 12.39 22.07
CA ILE A 553 11.78 12.25 22.48
C ILE A 553 11.41 13.34 23.49
N GLY A 554 10.42 14.15 23.13
CA GLY A 554 9.80 15.15 23.98
C GLY A 554 8.48 14.66 24.58
N ALA A 555 8.40 14.55 25.91
CA ALA A 555 7.19 14.10 26.61
C ALA A 555 6.66 15.14 27.62
N SER A 556 5.36 15.09 27.90
CA SER A 556 4.67 15.89 28.92
C SER A 556 4.23 15.05 30.11
N ALA A 557 4.25 15.62 31.32
CA ALA A 557 3.88 14.93 32.56
C ALA A 557 2.46 14.33 32.52
N GLY A 558 2.34 13.05 32.90
CA GLY A 558 1.06 12.33 32.99
C GLY A 558 0.63 11.58 31.72
N SER A 559 1.56 11.27 30.82
CA SER A 559 1.30 10.50 29.60
C SER A 559 0.83 9.07 29.89
N SER A 560 -0.16 8.55 29.16
CA SER A 560 -0.56 7.14 29.21
C SER A 560 0.50 6.15 28.67
N ALA A 561 1.52 6.66 27.97
CA ALA A 561 2.68 5.90 27.51
C ALA A 561 3.76 5.88 28.60
N ASP A 562 3.50 5.18 29.71
CA ASP A 562 4.42 5.13 30.85
C ASP A 562 5.71 4.36 30.55
N THR A 563 5.77 3.54 29.48
CA THR A 563 6.90 2.64 29.20
C THR A 563 7.41 2.77 27.76
N VAL A 564 8.70 3.09 27.63
CA VAL A 564 9.45 3.09 26.37
C VAL A 564 10.43 1.92 26.35
N PHE A 565 10.37 1.10 25.29
CA PHE A 565 11.29 -0.01 25.06
C PHE A 565 12.40 0.39 24.11
N ALA A 566 13.64 0.40 24.59
CA ALA A 566 14.82 0.76 23.80
C ALA A 566 15.46 -0.49 23.18
N GLY A 567 15.42 -0.62 21.85
CA GLY A 567 16.02 -1.73 21.11
C GLY A 567 17.55 -1.79 21.23
N ALA A 568 18.13 -2.94 20.87
CA ALA A 568 19.58 -3.13 20.87
C ALA A 568 20.30 -2.09 19.98
N GLY A 569 21.36 -1.48 20.47
CA GLY A 569 22.12 -0.42 19.81
C GLY A 569 21.41 0.93 19.72
N SER A 570 20.24 1.12 20.34
CA SER A 570 19.51 2.38 20.23
C SER A 570 20.11 3.49 21.09
N THR A 571 19.92 4.73 20.64
CA THR A 571 20.18 5.94 21.42
C THR A 571 18.89 6.73 21.57
N VAL A 572 18.52 7.01 22.82
CA VAL A 572 17.30 7.75 23.12
C VAL A 572 17.63 8.91 24.04
N ASP A 573 17.37 10.13 23.56
CA ASP A 573 17.56 11.37 24.33
C ASP A 573 16.19 11.97 24.67
N PHE A 574 16.03 12.45 25.90
CA PHE A 574 14.76 12.95 26.42
C PHE A 574 14.83 14.41 26.81
N VAL A 575 13.79 15.15 26.42
CA VAL A 575 13.57 16.54 26.81
C VAL A 575 12.13 16.72 27.31
N GLY A 576 11.91 17.48 28.39
CA GLY A 576 10.56 17.77 28.89
C GLY A 576 10.43 17.82 30.40
N SER A 577 9.22 17.62 30.90
CA SER A 577 8.90 17.52 32.33
C SER A 577 7.97 16.32 32.56
N GLY A 578 8.23 15.51 33.59
CA GLY A 578 7.43 14.30 33.89
C GLY A 578 8.24 13.13 34.43
N GLN A 579 7.55 12.01 34.70
CA GLN A 579 8.15 10.71 34.99
C GLN A 579 8.00 9.80 33.76
N LEU A 580 9.06 9.09 33.38
CA LEU A 580 9.04 8.11 32.28
C LEU A 580 9.75 6.81 32.73
N ASN A 581 9.21 5.65 32.32
CA ASN A 581 9.86 4.36 32.52
C ASN A 581 10.48 3.85 31.22
N PHE A 582 11.69 3.30 31.33
CA PHE A 582 12.45 2.73 30.23
C PHE A 582 12.79 1.28 30.51
N VAL A 583 12.69 0.47 29.47
CA VAL A 583 13.19 -0.91 29.48
C VAL A 583 14.15 -1.06 28.31
N ALA A 584 15.44 -1.24 28.61
CA ALA A 584 16.43 -1.59 27.61
C ALA A 584 16.25 -3.05 27.18
N GLY A 585 16.29 -3.30 25.87
CA GLY A 585 16.17 -4.63 25.28
C GLY A 585 17.41 -5.51 25.47
N SER A 586 17.50 -6.59 24.69
CA SER A 586 18.54 -7.61 24.85
C SER A 586 19.97 -7.20 24.42
N GLY A 587 20.15 -6.00 23.86
CA GLY A 587 21.45 -5.47 23.43
C GLY A 587 21.78 -4.12 24.06
N PRO A 588 22.93 -3.51 23.69
CA PRO A 588 23.39 -2.29 24.35
C PRO A 588 22.41 -1.14 24.11
N ALA A 589 22.11 -0.32 25.11
CA ALA A 589 21.20 0.83 24.95
C ALA A 589 21.82 2.08 25.58
N THR A 590 21.71 3.22 24.88
CA THR A 590 22.12 4.53 25.41
C THR A 590 20.89 5.37 25.67
N ILE A 591 20.69 5.78 26.92
CA ILE A 591 19.56 6.59 27.37
C ILE A 591 20.11 7.87 28.00
N ALA A 592 19.68 9.03 27.54
CA ALA A 592 20.08 10.31 28.12
C ALA A 592 18.85 11.12 28.56
N SER A 593 18.93 11.78 29.71
CA SER A 593 17.91 12.74 30.15
C SER A 593 18.48 14.16 30.18
N GLY A 594 18.08 15.00 29.22
CA GLY A 594 18.17 16.46 29.32
C GLY A 594 19.58 17.06 29.47
N TYR A 595 20.50 16.77 28.54
CA TYR A 595 21.74 17.54 28.43
C TYR A 595 21.42 18.99 28.04
N GLY A 596 21.44 19.92 29.01
CA GLY A 596 21.52 21.37 28.74
C GLY A 596 20.22 22.19 28.80
N GLY A 597 19.08 21.64 29.25
CA GLY A 597 17.82 22.39 29.23
C GLY A 597 16.89 22.14 30.40
N GLY A 598 17.22 22.61 31.62
CA GLY A 598 16.29 22.85 32.75
C GLY A 598 15.35 21.71 33.21
N ALA A 599 15.40 20.53 32.59
CA ALA A 599 14.42 19.48 32.71
C ALA A 599 14.58 18.74 34.04
N THR A 600 13.52 18.72 34.84
CA THR A 600 13.42 18.00 36.13
C THR A 600 12.85 16.59 35.96
N THR A 601 13.08 15.96 34.80
CA THR A 601 12.48 14.65 34.47
C THR A 601 13.01 13.56 35.39
N ASN A 602 12.09 12.89 36.08
CA ASN A 602 12.42 11.71 36.85
C ASN A 602 12.38 10.49 35.93
N VAL A 603 13.42 9.66 35.94
CA VAL A 603 13.51 8.55 35.00
C VAL A 603 13.67 7.24 35.75
N LEU A 604 12.88 6.22 35.40
CA LEU A 604 13.10 4.85 35.86
C LEU A 604 13.63 4.02 34.69
N VAL A 605 14.83 3.47 34.80
CA VAL A 605 15.47 2.67 33.74
C VAL A 605 15.69 1.25 34.23
N PHE A 606 15.28 0.27 33.41
CA PHE A 606 15.60 -1.13 33.58
C PHE A 606 16.56 -1.59 32.48
N GLY A 607 17.72 -2.11 32.85
CA GLY A 607 18.69 -2.71 31.95
C GLY A 607 18.24 -4.10 31.48
N GLY A 608 18.51 -4.41 30.21
CA GLY A 608 18.29 -5.74 29.65
C GLY A 608 19.55 -6.62 29.71
N SER A 609 19.71 -7.53 28.75
CA SER A 609 20.88 -8.42 28.75
C SER A 609 22.18 -7.78 28.25
N GLY A 610 22.07 -6.65 27.54
CA GLY A 610 23.22 -5.89 27.02
C GLY A 610 23.74 -4.81 27.97
N ALA A 611 24.76 -4.08 27.53
CA ALA A 611 25.32 -2.95 28.27
C ALA A 611 24.32 -1.78 28.33
N LEU A 612 24.10 -1.22 29.52
CA LEU A 612 23.27 -0.02 29.70
C LEU A 612 24.17 1.20 29.88
N SER A 613 23.99 2.24 29.07
CA SER A 613 24.59 3.56 29.29
C SER A 613 23.50 4.58 29.59
N PHE A 614 23.51 5.17 30.78
CA PHE A 614 22.56 6.17 31.22
C PHE A 614 23.26 7.47 31.62
N ALA A 615 22.80 8.60 31.09
CA ALA A 615 23.22 9.93 31.53
C ALA A 615 22.06 10.66 32.19
N ASN A 616 22.21 11.00 33.48
CA ASN A 616 21.19 11.72 34.23
C ASN A 616 21.29 13.23 34.01
N GLY A 617 20.13 13.89 33.89
CA GLY A 617 20.00 15.35 33.90
C GLY A 617 19.85 15.94 35.31
N ASN A 618 18.93 16.90 35.44
CA ASN A 618 18.67 17.58 36.72
C ASN A 618 17.59 16.90 37.58
N GLY A 619 16.82 15.95 37.02
CA GLY A 619 15.77 15.22 37.74
C GLY A 619 16.28 14.02 38.54
N ALA A 620 15.42 13.47 39.40
CA ALA A 620 15.75 12.31 40.22
C ALA A 620 15.49 11.01 39.44
N SER A 621 16.52 10.19 39.26
CA SER A 621 16.43 9.00 38.41
C SER A 621 16.80 7.73 39.16
N THR A 622 16.09 6.66 38.86
CA THR A 622 16.36 5.29 39.32
C THR A 622 16.82 4.45 38.15
N VAL A 623 17.98 3.82 38.27
CA VAL A 623 18.55 2.92 37.27
C VAL A 623 18.71 1.54 37.90
N ILE A 624 18.13 0.52 37.29
CA ILE A 624 18.29 -0.87 37.68
C ILE A 624 19.02 -1.56 36.54
N GLY A 625 20.27 -1.93 36.76
CA GLY A 625 21.06 -2.69 35.80
C GLY A 625 20.43 -4.04 35.46
N GLY A 626 20.81 -4.59 34.31
CA GLY A 626 20.42 -5.92 33.87
C GLY A 626 21.55 -6.92 34.02
N SER A 627 21.64 -7.90 33.11
CA SER A 627 22.74 -8.87 33.14
C SER A 627 24.05 -8.35 32.54
N GLY A 628 23.99 -7.34 31.67
CA GLY A 628 25.16 -6.68 31.09
C GLY A 628 25.80 -5.63 32.02
N PRO A 629 26.89 -4.98 31.60
CA PRO A 629 27.52 -3.92 32.39
C PRO A 629 26.69 -2.63 32.37
N THR A 630 26.70 -1.88 33.47
CA THR A 630 25.92 -0.65 33.62
C THR A 630 26.83 0.56 33.80
N TYR A 631 26.66 1.58 32.96
CA TYR A 631 27.38 2.84 32.98
C TYR A 631 26.40 3.97 33.29
N VAL A 632 26.51 4.58 34.47
CA VAL A 632 25.68 5.71 34.90
C VAL A 632 26.57 6.94 35.04
N ALA A 633 26.32 7.95 34.22
CA ALA A 633 26.85 9.29 34.39
C ALA A 633 25.81 10.15 35.13
N GLY A 634 26.06 10.42 36.41
CA GLY A 634 25.21 11.29 37.21
C GLY A 634 25.20 12.74 36.73
N GLY A 635 24.13 13.43 37.09
CA GLY A 635 23.90 14.84 36.74
C GLY A 635 23.87 15.71 37.97
N ASN A 636 22.93 16.67 38.00
CA ASN A 636 22.68 17.48 39.19
C ASN A 636 21.56 16.93 40.08
N GLY A 637 20.74 16.02 39.53
CA GLY A 637 19.66 15.38 40.26
C GLY A 637 20.08 14.09 40.96
N ARG A 638 19.33 13.72 42.01
CA ARG A 638 19.56 12.49 42.79
C ARG A 638 19.49 11.23 41.90
N VAL A 639 20.51 10.39 41.97
CA VAL A 639 20.58 9.10 41.29
C VAL A 639 20.42 7.96 42.30
N THR A 640 19.53 7.01 42.00
CA THR A 640 19.48 5.69 42.66
C THR A 640 19.85 4.64 41.63
N ALA A 641 21.06 4.11 41.66
CA ALA A 641 21.56 3.17 40.65
C ALA A 641 21.92 1.82 41.27
N PHE A 642 21.46 0.74 40.66
CA PHE A 642 21.90 -0.63 40.91
C PHE A 642 22.69 -1.12 39.70
N GLY A 643 23.92 -1.56 39.90
CA GLY A 643 24.82 -2.06 38.86
C GLY A 643 24.30 -3.34 38.21
N GLY A 644 24.78 -3.62 37.00
CA GLY A 644 24.42 -4.83 36.29
C GLY A 644 25.26 -6.03 36.71
N ALA A 645 24.83 -7.25 36.39
CA ALA A 645 25.52 -8.47 36.82
C ALA A 645 26.96 -8.57 36.31
N ALA A 646 27.30 -7.92 35.19
CA ALA A 646 28.66 -7.85 34.65
C ALA A 646 29.49 -6.66 35.18
N GLY A 647 29.00 -5.94 36.20
CA GLY A 647 29.68 -4.79 36.80
C GLY A 647 29.41 -3.47 36.07
N GLY A 648 30.37 -2.54 36.12
CA GLY A 648 30.30 -1.29 35.36
C GLY A 648 30.88 -0.07 36.08
N LEU A 649 30.32 1.11 35.76
CA LEU A 649 30.73 2.40 36.32
C LEU A 649 29.48 3.17 36.74
N LEU A 650 29.37 3.52 38.02
CA LEU A 650 28.28 4.32 38.53
C LEU A 650 28.82 5.65 39.07
N SER A 651 28.31 6.77 38.59
CA SER A 651 28.65 8.11 39.10
C SER A 651 27.39 8.81 39.57
N GLY A 652 27.38 9.32 40.79
CA GLY A 652 26.28 10.12 41.36
C GLY A 652 26.23 11.54 40.82
N GLY A 653 27.37 12.05 40.32
CA GLY A 653 27.48 13.41 39.79
C GLY A 653 28.00 14.38 40.87
N LEU A 654 27.80 15.68 40.67
CA LEU A 654 28.32 16.70 41.60
C LEU A 654 27.36 17.03 42.75
N GLN A 655 26.07 16.70 42.60
CA GLN A 655 24.99 17.10 43.50
C GLN A 655 23.98 15.96 43.71
N GLY A 656 23.14 16.10 44.73
CA GLY A 656 22.09 15.15 45.07
C GLY A 656 22.59 14.03 45.97
N ASN A 657 21.78 13.61 46.96
CA ASN A 657 22.15 12.50 47.85
C ASN A 657 21.84 11.17 47.17
N ASN A 658 22.86 10.58 46.55
CA ASN A 658 22.77 9.42 45.68
C ASN A 658 22.75 8.10 46.46
N VAL A 659 22.20 7.07 45.83
CA VAL A 659 22.29 5.68 46.30
C VAL A 659 22.84 4.86 45.15
N LEU A 660 24.09 4.40 45.27
CA LEU A 660 24.79 3.69 44.21
C LEU A 660 25.21 2.32 44.74
N VAL A 661 24.67 1.27 44.16
CA VAL A 661 24.89 -0.12 44.57
C VAL A 661 25.55 -0.86 43.42
N ALA A 662 26.70 -1.47 43.65
CA ALA A 662 27.37 -2.31 42.67
C ALA A 662 26.51 -3.51 42.26
N GLY A 663 26.81 -4.07 41.09
CA GLY A 663 26.26 -5.35 40.67
C GLY A 663 27.20 -6.50 41.04
N ASN A 664 26.92 -7.72 40.59
CA ASN A 664 27.73 -8.90 40.96
C ASN A 664 29.18 -8.87 40.44
N GLY A 665 29.43 -8.15 39.35
CA GLY A 665 30.74 -8.01 38.73
C GLY A 665 31.47 -6.74 39.18
N PRO A 666 32.78 -6.63 38.90
CA PRO A 666 33.58 -5.49 39.34
C PRO A 666 32.99 -4.15 38.90
N THR A 667 32.72 -3.27 39.86
CA THR A 667 32.09 -1.97 39.65
C THR A 667 32.95 -0.87 40.23
N THR A 668 33.12 0.22 39.49
CA THR A 668 33.65 1.47 40.05
C THR A 668 32.49 2.41 40.36
N ILE A 669 32.44 2.95 41.58
CA ILE A 669 31.41 3.86 42.04
C ILE A 669 32.05 5.20 42.43
N PHE A 670 31.53 6.31 41.90
CA PHE A 670 31.87 7.67 42.30
C PHE A 670 30.65 8.33 42.95
N GLY A 671 30.73 8.70 44.23
CA GLY A 671 29.64 9.33 44.98
C GLY A 671 29.39 10.77 44.53
N GLY A 672 30.32 11.66 44.86
CA GLY A 672 30.24 13.08 44.52
C GLY A 672 30.59 13.98 45.69
N ASN A 673 29.93 15.14 45.79
CA ASN A 673 30.15 16.13 46.85
C ASN A 673 29.00 16.19 47.89
N SER A 674 28.01 15.32 47.76
CA SER A 674 26.79 15.29 48.60
C SER A 674 26.81 14.08 49.53
N GLY A 675 25.87 13.98 50.47
CA GLY A 675 25.83 12.82 51.38
C GLY A 675 25.25 11.59 50.67
N ASP A 676 26.12 10.74 50.15
CA ASP A 676 25.79 9.58 49.31
C ASP A 676 25.89 8.26 50.10
N LEU A 677 25.14 7.26 49.62
CA LEU A 677 25.25 5.87 50.03
C LEU A 677 25.88 5.07 48.88
N LEU A 678 27.07 4.53 49.11
CA LEU A 678 27.77 3.68 48.16
C LEU A 678 27.83 2.26 48.72
N VAL A 679 27.45 1.28 47.92
CA VAL A 679 27.37 -0.12 48.37
C VAL A 679 28.13 -1.00 47.39
N ALA A 680 29.20 -1.66 47.86
CA ALA A 680 29.82 -2.77 47.15
C ALA A 680 28.93 -4.01 47.29
N ASN A 681 28.86 -4.85 46.25
CA ASN A 681 27.93 -5.97 46.24
C ASN A 681 28.45 -7.13 45.40
N GLY A 682 28.07 -8.35 45.79
CA GLY A 682 28.51 -9.55 45.11
C GLY A 682 30.00 -9.84 45.29
N ALA A 683 30.53 -10.71 44.44
CA ALA A 683 31.91 -11.20 44.55
C ALA A 683 32.89 -10.43 43.65
N GLY A 684 32.44 -9.38 42.96
CA GLY A 684 33.31 -8.46 42.24
C GLY A 684 34.20 -7.70 43.22
N GLY A 685 35.45 -7.42 42.83
CA GLY A 685 36.28 -6.47 43.58
C GLY A 685 35.89 -5.06 43.14
N ASP A 686 35.12 -4.38 43.98
CA ASP A 686 34.57 -3.06 43.69
C ASP A 686 35.49 -1.94 44.16
N VAL A 687 35.39 -0.77 43.50
CA VAL A 687 36.13 0.44 43.89
C VAL A 687 35.13 1.54 44.17
N LEU A 688 35.00 1.94 45.42
CA LEU A 688 34.08 2.98 45.89
C LEU A 688 34.86 4.25 46.22
N VAL A 689 34.64 5.32 45.47
CA VAL A 689 35.23 6.64 45.68
C VAL A 689 34.12 7.62 46.02
N ALA A 690 33.93 7.90 47.31
CA ALA A 690 32.77 8.64 47.77
C ALA A 690 32.89 10.15 47.56
N GLY A 691 34.06 10.75 47.80
CA GLY A 691 34.35 12.15 47.47
C GLY A 691 34.28 13.08 48.68
N PHE A 692 33.48 14.15 48.62
CA PHE A 692 33.32 15.11 49.73
C PHE A 692 31.94 14.98 50.37
N GLY A 693 31.82 15.36 51.64
CA GLY A 693 30.57 15.28 52.39
C GLY A 693 30.56 14.07 53.33
N ASN A 694 29.52 13.93 54.15
CA ASN A 694 29.44 12.79 55.07
C ASN A 694 28.84 11.59 54.32
N GLN A 695 29.69 10.61 54.02
CA GLN A 695 29.36 9.47 53.17
C GLN A 695 29.05 8.22 54.00
N THR A 696 28.26 7.32 53.43
CA THR A 696 28.11 5.95 53.95
C THR A 696 28.58 4.96 52.90
N LEU A 697 29.63 4.21 53.20
CA LEU A 697 30.19 3.18 52.34
C LEU A 697 29.98 1.83 52.99
N LEU A 698 29.26 0.93 52.31
CA LEU A 698 28.91 -0.38 52.82
C LEU A 698 29.42 -1.48 51.89
N GLY A 699 30.09 -2.45 52.48
CA GLY A 699 30.48 -3.68 51.84
C GLY A 699 29.46 -4.78 52.00
N SER A 700 29.66 -5.81 51.21
CA SER A 700 28.76 -6.96 51.16
C SER A 700 29.20 -8.07 52.12
N SER A 701 28.36 -9.09 52.24
CA SER A 701 28.71 -10.34 52.93
C SER A 701 29.35 -11.38 51.99
N SER A 702 29.68 -10.99 50.76
CA SER A 702 30.39 -11.83 49.79
C SER A 702 31.87 -11.47 49.75
N THR A 703 32.69 -12.44 49.35
CA THR A 703 34.16 -12.40 49.45
C THR A 703 34.85 -11.53 48.38
N GLY A 704 34.21 -10.46 47.94
CA GLY A 704 34.86 -9.46 47.08
C GLY A 704 36.03 -8.81 47.83
N ASN A 705 37.12 -8.49 47.14
CA ASN A 705 38.18 -7.68 47.74
C ASN A 705 37.99 -6.26 47.24
N ASP A 706 37.45 -5.40 48.09
CA ASP A 706 36.94 -4.10 47.72
C ASP A 706 37.89 -2.99 48.14
N VAL A 707 37.80 -1.84 47.46
CA VAL A 707 38.58 -0.64 47.78
C VAL A 707 37.65 0.52 48.09
N TYR A 708 37.77 1.05 49.31
CA TYR A 708 36.95 2.14 49.82
C TYR A 708 37.79 3.41 49.99
N TYR A 709 37.50 4.44 49.21
CA TYR A 709 38.04 5.79 49.35
C TYR A 709 36.92 6.74 49.80
N ALA A 710 36.81 7.01 51.10
CA ALA A 710 35.72 7.84 51.61
C ALA A 710 35.94 9.34 51.35
N GLY A 711 37.19 9.81 51.40
CA GLY A 711 37.54 11.17 50.98
C GLY A 711 37.43 12.18 52.13
N GLY A 712 36.69 13.27 51.95
CA GLY A 712 36.56 14.32 52.97
C GLY A 712 35.17 14.35 53.60
N GLY A 713 35.07 14.53 54.91
CA GLY A 713 33.82 14.51 55.68
C GLY A 713 33.89 13.48 56.80
N SER A 714 32.88 13.44 57.68
CA SER A 714 32.77 12.37 58.70
C SER A 714 31.98 11.21 58.12
N ASN A 715 32.67 10.11 57.81
CA ASN A 715 32.13 9.00 57.05
C ASN A 715 31.83 7.78 57.93
N VAL A 716 30.91 6.95 57.47
CA VAL A 716 30.68 5.60 58.00
C VAL A 716 31.13 4.60 56.94
N ILE A 717 32.10 3.75 57.29
CA ILE A 717 32.67 2.76 56.39
C ILE A 717 32.53 1.38 57.03
N VAL A 718 31.92 0.45 56.31
CA VAL A 718 31.88 -0.97 56.66
C VAL A 718 32.41 -1.73 55.46
N ALA A 719 33.60 -2.34 55.53
CA ALA A 719 34.24 -2.95 54.36
C ALA A 719 33.66 -4.32 53.97
N GLY A 720 33.07 -5.05 54.93
CA GLY A 720 32.33 -6.29 54.64
C GLY A 720 33.15 -7.55 54.86
N THR A 721 33.11 -8.49 53.92
CA THR A 721 33.93 -9.71 53.97
C THR A 721 34.88 -9.72 52.80
N GLY A 722 36.15 -10.03 53.03
CA GLY A 722 37.15 -9.95 51.96
C GLY A 722 38.45 -9.36 52.47
N ASN A 723 39.48 -9.36 51.64
CA ASN A 723 40.71 -8.64 51.94
C ASN A 723 40.59 -7.23 51.36
N ASP A 724 40.06 -6.31 52.15
CA ASP A 724 39.69 -4.99 51.67
C ASP A 724 40.79 -3.95 51.87
N ILE A 725 40.68 -2.84 51.17
CA ILE A 725 41.50 -1.64 51.39
C ILE A 725 40.57 -0.49 51.74
N VAL A 726 40.74 0.09 52.92
CA VAL A 726 39.96 1.24 53.38
C VAL A 726 40.85 2.45 53.54
N VAL A 727 40.47 3.55 52.92
CA VAL A 727 41.08 4.87 53.06
C VAL A 727 39.99 5.85 53.50
N GLY A 728 40.01 6.22 54.79
CA GLY A 728 39.03 7.13 55.40
C GLY A 728 39.19 8.55 54.89
N GLY A 729 40.41 9.09 54.99
CA GLY A 729 40.78 10.38 54.43
C GLY A 729 40.73 11.49 55.48
N GLY A 730 39.85 12.47 55.32
CA GLY A 730 39.76 13.61 56.22
C GLY A 730 38.42 13.73 56.90
N GLY A 731 38.40 13.87 58.22
CA GLY A 731 37.19 13.97 59.03
C GLY A 731 37.15 12.88 60.09
N ALA A 732 36.22 12.97 61.04
CA ALA A 732 36.10 11.95 62.08
C ALA A 732 35.29 10.78 61.53
N ASP A 733 35.97 9.70 61.15
CA ASP A 733 35.38 8.53 60.51
C ASP A 733 35.09 7.40 61.49
N LEU A 734 34.05 6.63 61.17
CA LEU A 734 33.72 5.37 61.82
C LEU A 734 33.96 4.22 60.85
N ILE A 735 34.97 3.40 61.11
CA ILE A 735 35.47 2.37 60.20
C ILE A 735 35.33 0.98 60.83
N TYR A 736 34.67 0.08 60.12
CA TYR A 736 34.61 -1.35 60.42
C TYR A 736 35.23 -2.11 59.24
N ALA A 737 36.34 -2.82 59.47
CA ALA A 737 36.93 -3.68 58.45
C ALA A 737 36.05 -4.90 58.12
N GLY A 738 35.08 -5.21 58.99
CA GLY A 738 34.02 -6.18 58.75
C GLY A 738 34.22 -7.50 59.49
N ALA A 739 33.57 -8.56 59.03
CA ALA A 739 33.43 -9.79 59.82
C ALA A 739 34.58 -10.79 59.62
N THR A 740 35.21 -10.79 58.44
CA THR A 740 36.28 -11.73 58.07
C THR A 740 37.16 -11.15 56.95
N GLY A 741 38.45 -11.45 56.99
CA GLY A 741 39.41 -11.16 55.91
C GLY A 741 40.51 -10.23 56.40
N ASN A 742 41.60 -10.13 55.64
CA ASN A 742 42.76 -9.34 56.02
C ASN A 742 42.65 -7.94 55.40
N THR A 743 42.26 -6.95 56.19
CA THR A 743 41.92 -5.62 55.69
C THR A 743 43.02 -4.61 56.01
N ALA A 744 43.35 -3.76 55.03
CA ALA A 744 44.27 -2.65 55.20
C ALA A 744 43.50 -1.34 55.40
N ILE A 745 43.57 -0.77 56.60
CA ILE A 745 42.86 0.45 57.00
C ILE A 745 43.85 1.61 57.14
N PHE A 746 43.60 2.67 56.38
CA PHE A 746 44.27 3.96 56.46
C PHE A 746 43.21 5.02 56.81
N ALA A 747 42.97 5.25 58.10
CA ALA A 747 41.88 6.12 58.54
C ALA A 747 42.12 7.60 58.19
N GLY A 748 43.38 8.04 58.16
CA GLY A 748 43.75 9.37 57.69
C GLY A 748 43.85 10.40 58.82
N SER A 749 43.07 11.48 58.77
CA SER A 749 43.17 12.59 59.72
C SER A 749 41.97 12.68 60.65
N ALA A 750 42.09 13.51 61.70
CA ALA A 750 41.10 13.68 62.77
C ALA A 750 40.86 12.44 63.64
N SER A 751 39.88 12.53 64.54
CA SER A 751 39.61 11.50 65.54
C SER A 751 38.75 10.38 64.98
N ASN A 752 39.36 9.22 64.74
CA ASN A 752 38.70 8.09 64.10
C ASN A 752 38.33 6.98 65.09
N THR A 753 37.24 6.27 64.83
CA THR A 753 36.88 5.04 65.53
C THR A 753 37.01 3.87 64.57
N ILE A 754 37.89 2.93 64.88
CA ILE A 754 38.26 1.82 63.98
C ILE A 754 38.00 0.50 64.69
N VAL A 755 37.38 -0.44 63.98
CA VAL A 755 37.17 -1.83 64.40
C VAL A 755 37.75 -2.75 63.32
N GLY A 756 38.85 -3.44 63.62
CA GLY A 756 39.56 -4.34 62.70
C GLY A 756 38.76 -5.60 62.36
N GLY A 757 38.16 -6.24 63.36
CA GLY A 757 37.28 -7.38 63.12
C GLY A 757 38.05 -8.70 63.19
N ALA A 758 37.86 -9.62 62.25
CA ALA A 758 38.57 -10.90 62.26
C ALA A 758 39.42 -11.08 61.00
N GLY A 759 40.65 -11.54 61.17
CA GLY A 759 41.64 -11.60 60.10
C GLY A 759 42.94 -10.95 60.57
N ASN A 760 43.96 -10.98 59.72
CA ASN A 760 45.22 -10.32 60.01
C ASN A 760 45.19 -8.92 59.37
N ASP A 761 44.83 -7.92 60.17
CA ASP A 761 44.58 -6.58 59.66
C ASP A 761 45.82 -5.69 59.71
N TYR A 762 45.91 -4.73 58.79
CA TYR A 762 46.88 -3.63 58.88
C TYR A 762 46.11 -2.35 59.20
N ILE A 763 46.38 -1.72 60.33
CA ILE A 763 45.65 -0.53 60.80
C ILE A 763 46.62 0.64 61.00
N GLN A 764 46.44 1.68 60.19
CA GLN A 764 47.06 2.98 60.36
C GLN A 764 45.98 4.03 60.65
N ALA A 765 45.85 4.40 61.93
CA ALA A 765 44.86 5.38 62.38
C ALA A 765 45.18 6.82 61.93
N GLY A 766 46.44 7.09 61.57
CA GLY A 766 46.92 8.38 61.06
C GLY A 766 47.02 9.48 62.13
N THR A 767 46.66 10.71 61.77
CA THR A 767 46.76 11.88 62.67
C THR A 767 45.49 12.04 63.50
N GLY A 768 45.58 12.63 64.69
CA GLY A 768 44.42 12.88 65.55
C GLY A 768 44.23 11.83 66.65
N PHE A 769 43.20 12.02 67.48
CA PHE A 769 42.94 11.14 68.62
C PHE A 769 42.01 10.01 68.23
N SER A 770 42.55 8.82 67.98
CA SER A 770 41.77 7.69 67.46
C SER A 770 41.60 6.56 68.49
N SER A 771 40.45 5.88 68.42
CA SER A 771 40.15 4.67 69.19
C SER A 771 40.08 3.49 68.24
N VAL A 772 40.90 2.47 68.49
CA VAL A 772 41.03 1.27 67.67
C VAL A 772 40.64 0.06 68.51
N PHE A 773 39.80 -0.81 67.96
CA PHE A 773 39.52 -2.14 68.46
C PHE A 773 40.15 -3.13 67.49
N ALA A 774 41.21 -3.82 67.94
CA ALA A 774 42.01 -4.73 67.13
C ALA A 774 41.12 -5.80 66.49
N GLY A 775 40.45 -6.59 67.34
CA GLY A 775 39.70 -7.75 66.90
C GLY A 775 40.50 -9.03 67.12
N SER A 776 40.35 -10.01 66.24
CA SER A 776 41.03 -11.31 66.35
C SER A 776 41.89 -11.60 65.13
N GLY A 777 43.14 -11.99 65.35
CA GLY A 777 44.08 -12.32 64.29
C GLY A 777 45.48 -11.93 64.72
N ALA A 778 46.39 -11.86 63.76
CA ALA A 778 47.72 -11.28 63.95
C ALA A 778 47.75 -9.92 63.26
N ASP A 779 47.47 -8.87 64.03
CA ASP A 779 47.25 -7.53 63.50
C ASP A 779 48.52 -6.68 63.51
N VAL A 780 48.63 -5.74 62.57
CA VAL A 780 49.75 -4.80 62.47
C VAL A 780 49.24 -3.37 62.61
N PHE A 781 49.70 -2.67 63.64
CA PHE A 781 49.37 -1.27 63.92
C PHE A 781 50.50 -0.36 63.43
N GLY A 782 50.28 0.32 62.31
CA GLY A 782 51.27 1.17 61.64
C GLY A 782 51.28 2.61 62.19
N PHE A 783 52.48 3.10 62.51
CA PHE A 783 52.73 4.50 62.88
C PHE A 783 53.85 5.05 61.99
N VAL A 784 53.61 6.20 61.38
CA VAL A 784 54.55 6.86 60.46
C VAL A 784 55.03 8.16 61.10
N ASN A 785 56.35 8.34 61.17
CA ASN A 785 56.97 9.50 61.79
C ASN A 785 56.44 10.80 61.16
N GLY A 786 55.92 11.70 62.00
CA GLY A 786 55.35 12.97 61.56
C GLY A 786 53.90 12.91 61.06
N GLN A 787 53.27 11.72 61.03
CA GLN A 787 51.86 11.53 60.66
C GLN A 787 50.99 11.00 61.82
N SER A 788 51.53 10.81 63.03
CA SER A 788 50.80 10.17 64.13
C SER A 788 50.73 10.98 65.43
N GLY A 789 51.25 12.21 65.48
CA GLY A 789 51.58 13.04 66.67
C GLY A 789 50.50 13.37 67.72
N ALA A 790 49.46 12.56 67.86
CA ALA A 790 48.41 12.58 68.88
C ALA A 790 48.31 11.21 69.58
N THR A 791 47.30 11.02 70.44
CA THR A 791 47.12 9.77 71.22
C THR A 791 46.20 8.79 70.49
N ASN A 792 46.65 7.55 70.33
CA ASN A 792 45.91 6.42 69.77
C ASN A 792 45.65 5.38 70.87
N ILE A 793 44.39 5.03 71.08
CA ILE A 793 43.97 4.02 72.07
C ILE A 793 43.67 2.72 71.33
N ILE A 794 44.40 1.65 71.62
CA ILE A 794 44.23 0.33 71.02
C ILE A 794 43.67 -0.62 72.09
N ASN A 795 42.46 -1.11 71.83
CA ASN A 795 41.78 -2.11 72.64
C ASN A 795 41.92 -3.48 71.97
N GLY A 796 42.25 -4.51 72.75
CA GLY A 796 42.33 -5.89 72.27
C GLY A 796 43.68 -6.30 71.67
N PHE A 797 44.72 -5.47 71.79
CA PHE A 797 46.08 -5.83 71.34
C PHE A 797 46.60 -7.09 72.05
N ASN A 798 46.94 -8.12 71.28
CA ASN A 798 47.53 -9.36 71.74
C ASN A 798 49.05 -9.35 71.50
N PRO A 799 49.89 -9.16 72.54
CA PRO A 799 51.34 -9.05 72.37
C PRO A 799 52.03 -10.32 71.85
N ALA A 800 51.32 -11.47 71.81
CA ALA A 800 51.85 -12.71 71.25
C ALA A 800 51.72 -12.81 69.72
N THR A 801 50.78 -12.10 69.12
CA THR A 801 50.47 -12.18 67.68
C THR A 801 50.56 -10.85 66.97
N ASP A 802 50.24 -9.75 67.66
CA ASP A 802 50.11 -8.44 67.05
C ASP A 802 51.44 -7.67 67.10
N LEU A 803 51.59 -6.74 66.15
CA LEU A 803 52.79 -5.95 65.95
C LEU A 803 52.48 -4.46 65.90
N ILE A 804 53.34 -3.66 66.53
CA ILE A 804 53.43 -2.22 66.31
C ILE A 804 54.51 -1.98 65.26
N ALA A 805 54.14 -1.50 64.08
CA ALA A 805 55.05 -1.18 63.00
C ALA A 805 55.37 0.32 63.00
N LEU A 806 56.63 0.67 63.23
CA LEU A 806 57.14 2.04 63.25
C LEU A 806 57.91 2.33 61.96
N SER A 807 57.38 3.22 61.12
CA SER A 807 57.97 3.59 59.83
C SER A 807 58.55 5.00 59.87
N GLY A 808 59.80 5.17 59.43
CA GLY A 808 60.49 6.46 59.39
C GLY A 808 61.01 6.97 60.75
N TYR A 809 60.97 6.14 61.79
CA TYR A 809 61.65 6.38 63.06
C TYR A 809 63.11 5.89 63.00
N GLY A 810 64.02 6.58 63.66
CA GLY A 810 65.45 6.29 63.64
C GLY A 810 65.83 4.95 64.29
N ALA A 811 66.96 4.37 63.87
CA ALA A 811 67.49 3.14 64.46
C ALA A 811 67.71 3.30 65.98
N GLY A 812 66.97 2.52 66.78
CA GLY A 812 67.01 2.55 68.25
C GLY A 812 65.87 3.34 68.92
N GLU A 813 65.12 4.16 68.17
CA GLU A 813 63.98 4.91 68.71
C GLU A 813 62.82 3.98 69.12
N ALA A 814 62.61 2.89 68.38
CA ALA A 814 61.66 1.84 68.75
C ALA A 814 62.02 1.17 70.10
N ALA A 815 63.30 0.87 70.30
CA ALA A 815 63.79 0.29 71.55
C ALA A 815 63.72 1.30 72.72
N ALA A 816 63.90 2.59 72.44
CA ALA A 816 63.75 3.66 73.42
C ALA A 816 62.27 3.86 73.82
N ALA A 817 61.35 3.84 72.85
CA ALA A 817 59.91 3.91 73.11
C ALA A 817 59.43 2.71 73.94
N LEU A 818 59.97 1.51 73.69
CA LEU A 818 59.67 0.32 74.47
C LEU A 818 60.26 0.38 75.90
N GLN A 819 61.50 0.83 76.06
CA GLN A 819 62.11 1.04 77.40
C GLN A 819 61.42 2.14 78.21
N GLY A 820 60.88 3.16 77.53
CA GLY A 820 60.13 4.25 78.12
C GLY A 820 58.64 3.95 78.35
N ALA A 821 58.18 2.75 78.00
CA ALA A 821 56.79 2.37 78.18
C ALA A 821 56.43 2.29 79.67
N TYR A 822 55.26 2.82 80.04
CA TYR A 822 54.80 2.84 81.43
C TYR A 822 53.32 2.49 81.53
N ALA A 823 52.88 2.02 82.70
CA ALA A 823 51.47 1.71 82.94
C ALA A 823 50.66 3.00 83.11
N GLY A 824 49.57 3.15 82.34
CA GLY A 824 48.69 4.32 82.38
C GLY A 824 47.46 4.14 81.49
N GLY A 825 46.39 4.90 81.75
CA GLY A 825 45.18 4.87 80.91
C GLY A 825 44.46 3.51 80.82
N GLY A 826 44.64 2.62 81.82
CA GLY A 826 44.06 1.27 81.81
C GLY A 826 44.90 0.21 81.08
N GLY A 827 46.15 0.51 80.71
CA GLY A 827 47.04 -0.40 80.00
C GLY A 827 48.50 0.06 79.95
N THR A 828 49.22 -0.28 78.88
CA THR A 828 50.61 0.14 78.64
C THR A 828 50.64 1.34 77.68
N ILE A 829 51.34 2.42 78.05
CA ILE A 829 51.52 3.62 77.22
C ILE A 829 52.93 3.64 76.64
N LEU A 830 53.03 3.77 75.32
CA LEU A 830 54.26 4.02 74.58
C LEU A 830 54.23 5.46 74.07
N THR A 831 55.31 6.22 74.30
CA THR A 831 55.45 7.57 73.72
C THR A 831 56.58 7.55 72.71
N LEU A 832 56.26 7.88 71.46
CA LEU A 832 57.24 7.97 70.37
C LEU A 832 57.93 9.35 70.36
N PRO A 833 59.09 9.49 69.68
CA PRO A 833 59.86 10.74 69.65
C PRO A 833 59.10 11.97 69.13
N ASP A 834 58.13 11.76 68.23
CA ASP A 834 57.26 12.81 67.69
C ASP A 834 56.08 13.16 68.60
N LYS A 835 56.09 12.65 69.85
CA LYS A 835 55.04 12.78 70.87
C LYS A 835 53.76 12.01 70.57
N THR A 836 53.73 11.16 69.56
CA THR A 836 52.65 10.17 69.40
C THR A 836 52.57 9.32 70.66
N GLN A 837 51.37 9.19 71.22
CA GLN A 837 51.12 8.27 72.34
C GLN A 837 50.31 7.08 71.86
N ILE A 838 50.74 5.87 72.20
CA ILE A 838 50.04 4.62 71.91
C ILE A 838 49.63 4.02 73.25
N ILE A 839 48.33 3.88 73.50
CA ILE A 839 47.78 3.31 74.72
C ILE A 839 47.22 1.93 74.40
N LEU A 840 47.89 0.87 74.87
CA LEU A 840 47.49 -0.52 74.70
C LEU A 840 46.65 -0.96 75.92
N VAL A 841 45.33 -0.87 75.81
CA VAL A 841 44.39 -1.13 76.91
C VAL A 841 44.43 -2.61 77.30
N GLY A 842 44.55 -2.90 78.60
CA GLY A 842 44.58 -4.28 79.13
C GLY A 842 45.90 -5.03 78.93
N VAL A 843 46.91 -4.44 78.28
CA VAL A 843 48.24 -5.03 78.09
C VAL A 843 49.15 -4.63 79.25
N SER A 844 49.77 -5.61 79.92
CA SER A 844 50.64 -5.40 81.08
C SER A 844 52.13 -5.65 80.82
N ASN A 845 52.47 -6.39 79.75
CA ASN A 845 53.84 -6.67 79.35
C ASN A 845 53.96 -6.62 77.82
N LEU A 846 54.76 -5.70 77.29
CA LEU A 846 55.06 -5.60 75.86
C LEU A 846 56.48 -6.08 75.59
N GLY A 847 56.64 -7.06 74.69
CA GLY A 847 57.94 -7.63 74.35
C GLY A 847 58.64 -6.89 73.20
N ALA A 848 59.96 -7.05 73.08
CA ALA A 848 60.72 -6.49 71.96
C ALA A 848 60.28 -7.04 70.58
N SER A 849 59.69 -8.23 70.54
CA SER A 849 59.12 -8.81 69.32
C SER A 849 57.81 -8.16 68.88
N SER A 850 57.12 -7.43 69.77
CA SER A 850 55.83 -6.79 69.49
C SER A 850 55.98 -5.41 68.85
N VAL A 851 57.21 -4.88 68.72
CA VAL A 851 57.49 -3.60 68.08
C VAL A 851 58.56 -3.80 67.01
N VAL A 852 58.21 -3.49 65.77
CA VAL A 852 59.10 -3.59 64.61
C VAL A 852 59.34 -2.20 64.03
N SER A 853 60.57 -1.91 63.62
CA SER A 853 60.94 -0.66 62.96
C SER A 853 61.35 -0.98 61.52
N THR A 854 60.79 -0.24 60.57
CA THR A 854 61.06 -0.40 59.14
C THR A 854 61.58 0.88 58.50
#